data_AF-A0A812PHH2-F1
#
_entry.id   AF-A0A812PHH2-F1
#
_cell.length_a   1.000
_cell.length_b   1.000
_cell.length_c   1.000
_cell.angle_alpha   90.00
_cell.angle_beta   90.00
_cell.angle_gamma   90.00
#
_symmetry.space_group_name_H-M   'P 1'
#
loop_
_entity.id
_entity.type
_entity.pdbx_description
1 polymer ?
#
loop_
_entity_poly.entity_id
_entity_poly.type
_entity_poly.pdbx_seq_one_letter_code
_entity_poly.pdbx_strand_id
1 'polypeptide(L)'
;MALEWQAVSEIDNTLCGKLQKVFSDPCNLALACFDEGSTIDLVEDALQGQSKLRQWSLEAEPRVKREVSFRAGTLKTLATRVAVPKKDVGAEFESLVSKNPQVGVRILEQALRQRRMGTDNSRQAREEVSRKRWILELATVIREAGLPAASRIDAMSNPEAAWVRAFGSRRAKTLKNRAVVWHKLAEWLQATYSVCWPQSAEVVLQYLEERHEISPLGKTVPGAVLSSLGLLEQVGQVDAPDRLSEDTLLIEGVRSWKVELEQESAPVKQAPMFPVIVLIACELVVCNTSADTWSRFYAFVVLLQVWATLRVDDLQNINPASITLSQLGLKMTLDRTKTSGAGKHVGRLQAFVMRGISLSGFDWIGHGYRLVNSEALKFERDFLCVRFCGDRDTAHQTFIDSEEVALNIRKLLQELPMPVKKSGKWTYSRDSRMLPEAVVPYFTGHSGRHTLPSLAAAAGVAKEPRDYLGRWSAAKHGSQDYVLTSRQVVHHVQSTTCRAILEGVPSPGIVEEESLNEIQEYYVKRGGPPLQLKRQLKCLEWDEERGSWALGGTFPLISMSPGILEQAKGDPRAKLPEETIGPASAYSLMSHTADGREICFAYNAQGCSGGCGRVHVCRVRGCNQPHPLWEHFAKLSIKDDKKDSGSAN
;
A
#
# COMPACT_ATOMS: atom_id res chain seq x y z
N MET A 1 19.97 -35.95 5.06
CA MET A 1 21.40 -35.98 5.43
C MET A 1 21.45 -36.06 6.94
N ALA A 2 22.36 -36.83 7.53
CA ALA A 2 22.45 -36.95 8.99
C ALA A 2 23.21 -35.73 9.52
N LEU A 3 22.68 -35.06 10.54
CA LEU A 3 23.34 -33.92 11.17
C LEU A 3 24.64 -34.41 11.83
N GLU A 4 25.79 -33.85 11.46
CA GLU A 4 27.09 -34.18 12.07
C GLU A 4 27.53 -33.08 13.04
N TRP A 5 28.18 -33.47 14.16
CA TRP A 5 28.70 -32.50 15.16
C TRP A 5 29.65 -31.47 14.55
N GLN A 6 30.29 -31.82 13.44
CA GLN A 6 31.22 -30.96 12.72
C GLN A 6 30.52 -29.70 12.18
N ALA A 7 29.32 -29.85 11.61
CA ALA A 7 28.52 -28.71 11.13
C ALA A 7 28.05 -27.78 12.27
N VAL A 8 27.78 -28.32 13.46
CA VAL A 8 27.41 -27.52 14.64
C VAL A 8 28.63 -26.81 15.24
N SER A 9 29.81 -27.44 15.18
CA SER A 9 31.06 -26.85 15.66
C SER A 9 31.55 -25.67 14.80
N GLU A 10 31.20 -25.67 13.51
CA GLU A 10 31.49 -24.58 12.57
C GLU A 10 30.67 -23.31 12.88
N ILE A 11 29.53 -23.45 13.57
CA ILE A 11 28.68 -22.33 14.00
C ILE A 11 29.20 -21.75 15.31
N ASP A 12 29.37 -22.57 16.37
CA ASP A 12 30.01 -22.16 17.61
C ASP A 12 30.57 -23.38 18.38
N ASN A 13 31.88 -23.41 18.53
CA ASN A 13 32.59 -24.56 19.10
C ASN A 13 32.36 -24.70 20.63
N THR A 14 32.08 -23.59 21.33
CA THR A 14 31.85 -23.55 22.77
C THR A 14 30.46 -24.10 23.12
N LEU A 15 29.46 -23.78 22.29
CA LEU A 15 28.10 -24.30 22.39
C LEU A 15 28.03 -25.77 21.99
N CYS A 16 28.76 -26.18 20.95
CA CYS A 16 28.88 -27.59 20.54
C CYS A 16 29.35 -28.46 21.72
N GLY A 17 30.39 -28.03 22.46
CA GLY A 17 30.87 -28.74 23.65
C GLY A 17 29.87 -28.80 24.83
N LYS A 18 28.89 -27.89 24.89
CA LYS A 18 27.80 -27.96 25.89
C LYS A 18 26.66 -28.88 25.43
N LEU A 19 26.33 -28.86 24.14
CA LEU A 19 25.31 -29.72 23.54
C LEU A 19 25.71 -31.19 23.55
N GLN A 20 26.99 -31.51 23.31
CA GLN A 20 27.54 -32.86 23.39
C GLN A 20 27.44 -33.49 24.80
N LYS A 21 27.38 -32.67 25.86
CA LYS A 21 27.18 -33.15 27.24
C LYS A 21 25.73 -33.54 27.53
N VAL A 22 24.78 -33.03 26.75
CA VAL A 22 23.33 -33.23 26.95
C VAL A 22 22.78 -34.26 25.95
N PHE A 23 23.29 -34.22 24.71
CA PHE A 23 22.93 -35.13 23.63
C PHE A 23 24.18 -35.88 23.20
N SER A 24 24.21 -37.19 23.42
CA SER A 24 25.34 -38.05 23.05
C SER A 24 25.45 -38.28 21.53
N ASP A 25 24.38 -38.03 20.79
CA ASP A 25 24.27 -38.23 19.34
C ASP A 25 23.61 -36.98 18.71
N PRO A 26 24.19 -36.38 17.64
CA PRO A 26 23.64 -35.18 17.02
C PRO A 26 22.31 -35.43 16.31
N CYS A 27 22.00 -36.67 15.93
CA CYS A 27 20.66 -37.03 15.43
C CYS A 27 19.58 -36.87 16.51
N ASN A 28 19.92 -37.03 17.79
CA ASN A 28 18.97 -36.80 18.89
C ASN A 28 18.66 -35.30 19.08
N LEU A 29 19.62 -34.42 18.78
CA LEU A 29 19.40 -32.97 18.74
C LEU A 29 18.48 -32.59 17.58
N ALA A 30 18.73 -33.13 16.38
CA ALA A 30 17.88 -32.88 15.21
C ALA A 30 16.44 -33.40 15.39
N LEU A 31 16.27 -34.56 16.02
CA LEU A 31 14.95 -35.12 16.34
C LEU A 31 14.20 -34.30 17.39
N ALA A 32 14.91 -33.68 18.34
CA ALA A 32 14.31 -32.79 19.33
C ALA A 32 13.84 -31.45 18.73
N CYS A 33 14.45 -31.04 17.62
CA CYS A 33 14.18 -29.78 16.92
C CYS A 33 13.38 -29.96 15.61
N PHE A 34 12.84 -31.15 15.35
CA PHE A 34 12.03 -31.55 14.18
C PHE A 34 12.70 -31.51 12.80
N ASP A 35 13.66 -30.62 12.53
CA ASP A 35 14.52 -30.63 11.33
C ASP A 35 15.86 -29.85 11.51
N GLU A 36 16.79 -30.04 10.56
CA GLU A 36 18.15 -29.49 10.58
C GLU A 36 18.18 -27.95 10.50
N GLY A 37 17.26 -27.31 9.77
CA GLY A 37 17.15 -25.85 9.69
C GLY A 37 16.63 -25.24 10.99
N SER A 38 15.59 -25.84 11.56
CA SER A 38 15.04 -25.47 12.88
C SER A 38 16.07 -25.64 14.01
N THR A 39 17.02 -26.57 13.87
CA THR A 39 18.12 -26.77 14.81
C THR A 39 19.14 -25.63 14.75
N ILE A 40 19.46 -25.14 13.54
CA ILE A 40 20.37 -24.01 13.32
C ILE A 40 19.72 -22.71 13.82
N ASP A 41 18.46 -22.45 13.48
CA ASP A 41 17.72 -21.27 13.94
C ASP A 41 17.64 -21.22 15.48
N LEU A 42 17.42 -22.36 16.14
CA LEU A 42 17.34 -22.45 17.59
C LEU A 42 18.71 -22.29 18.27
N VAL A 43 19.79 -22.72 17.61
CA VAL A 43 21.18 -22.48 18.01
C VAL A 43 21.54 -21.00 17.86
N GLU A 44 21.10 -20.34 16.80
CA GLU A 44 21.29 -18.90 16.57
C GLU A 44 20.45 -18.04 17.54
N ASP A 45 19.20 -18.43 17.84
CA ASP A 45 18.35 -17.78 18.85
C ASP A 45 18.87 -17.99 20.29
N ALA A 46 19.46 -19.16 20.57
CA ALA A 46 20.11 -19.46 21.83
C ALA A 46 21.34 -18.59 22.10
N LEU A 47 22.10 -18.25 21.04
CA LEU A 47 23.23 -17.32 21.11
C LEU A 47 22.77 -15.89 21.47
N GLN A 48 21.48 -15.56 21.26
CA GLN A 48 20.88 -14.27 21.61
C GLN A 48 20.24 -14.24 23.02
N GLY A 49 20.15 -15.36 23.76
CA GLY A 49 19.60 -15.35 25.11
C GLY A 49 19.69 -16.67 25.89
N GLN A 50 20.64 -16.77 26.82
CA GLN A 50 20.88 -17.96 27.66
C GLN A 50 19.70 -18.39 28.57
N SER A 51 18.71 -17.53 28.79
CA SER A 51 17.59 -17.79 29.71
C SER A 51 16.48 -18.68 29.11
N LYS A 52 16.28 -18.65 27.79
CA LYS A 52 15.19 -19.39 27.13
C LYS A 52 15.46 -20.89 26.96
N LEU A 53 16.72 -21.26 26.75
CA LEU A 53 17.18 -22.65 26.59
C LEU A 53 16.91 -23.50 27.85
N ARG A 54 17.11 -22.88 29.02
CA ARG A 54 16.90 -23.53 30.31
C ARG A 54 15.42 -23.75 30.62
N GLN A 55 14.56 -22.84 30.16
CA GLN A 55 13.11 -22.94 30.31
C GLN A 55 12.51 -24.02 29.40
N TRP A 56 12.96 -24.11 28.14
CA TRP A 56 12.52 -25.15 27.19
C TRP A 56 12.92 -26.56 27.64
N SER A 57 14.15 -26.74 28.15
CA SER A 57 14.63 -28.04 28.65
C SER A 57 13.81 -28.58 29.83
N LEU A 58 13.29 -27.70 30.69
CA LEU A 58 12.46 -28.09 31.84
C LEU A 58 11.01 -28.43 31.42
N GLU A 59 10.54 -27.88 30.31
CA GLU A 59 9.18 -28.10 29.80
C GLU A 59 9.06 -29.34 28.87
N ALA A 60 10.15 -29.75 28.23
CA ALA A 60 10.16 -30.82 27.21
C ALA A 60 10.37 -32.25 27.75
N GLU A 61 10.93 -32.41 28.96
CA GLU A 61 11.34 -33.72 29.51
C GLU A 61 10.19 -34.75 29.70
N PRO A 62 8.96 -34.36 30.09
CA PRO A 62 7.86 -35.33 30.29
C PRO A 62 7.20 -35.81 28.98
N ARG A 63 7.35 -35.07 27.87
CA ARG A 63 6.65 -35.35 26.60
C ARG A 63 7.41 -36.34 25.71
N VAL A 64 8.74 -36.29 25.71
CA VAL A 64 9.59 -37.15 24.87
C VAL A 64 9.58 -38.61 25.32
N LYS A 65 9.50 -38.87 26.63
CA LYS A 65 9.48 -40.25 27.16
C LYS A 65 8.22 -41.05 26.82
N ARG A 66 7.08 -40.41 26.52
CA ARG A 66 5.82 -41.11 26.18
C ARG A 66 5.71 -41.48 24.69
N GLU A 67 6.27 -40.70 23.78
CA GLU A 67 6.11 -40.91 22.33
C GLU A 67 7.14 -41.90 21.76
N VAL A 68 8.35 -41.96 22.35
CA VAL A 68 9.44 -42.85 21.90
C VAL A 68 9.12 -44.32 22.16
N SER A 69 8.43 -44.64 23.26
CA SER A 69 8.01 -46.02 23.56
C SER A 69 6.91 -46.55 22.64
N PHE A 70 6.10 -45.68 22.04
CA PHE A 70 5.02 -46.10 21.13
C PHE A 70 5.53 -46.41 19.71
N ARG A 71 6.51 -45.65 19.21
CA ARG A 71 6.99 -45.76 17.81
C ARG A 71 8.15 -46.73 17.61
N ALA A 72 8.89 -47.09 18.65
CA ALA A 72 9.96 -48.09 18.56
C ALA A 72 9.44 -49.54 18.37
N GLY A 73 8.17 -49.81 18.73
CA GLY A 73 7.56 -51.13 18.60
C GLY A 73 7.14 -51.50 17.17
N THR A 74 6.82 -50.52 16.32
CA THR A 74 6.19 -50.76 15.01
C THR A 74 7.20 -50.92 13.86
N LEU A 75 8.45 -50.49 14.05
CA LEU A 75 9.47 -50.42 12.99
C LEU A 75 10.36 -51.66 12.85
N LYS A 76 10.19 -52.69 13.71
CA LYS A 76 11.01 -53.91 13.65
C LYS A 76 10.51 -55.01 12.71
N THR A 77 9.37 -54.83 12.03
CA THR A 77 8.75 -55.91 11.23
C THR A 77 8.73 -55.67 9.71
N LEU A 78 9.30 -54.56 9.22
CA LEU A 78 9.28 -54.20 7.78
C LEU A 78 10.67 -54.16 7.13
N ALA A 79 11.63 -54.93 7.66
CA ALA A 79 12.94 -55.09 7.05
C ALA A 79 13.03 -56.43 6.31
N THR A 80 12.30 -56.61 5.20
CA THR A 80 12.76 -57.51 4.13
C THR A 80 12.09 -57.20 2.79
N ARG A 81 12.93 -57.04 1.76
CA ARG A 81 12.64 -56.91 0.33
C ARG A 81 12.25 -55.52 -0.18
N VAL A 82 13.25 -54.64 -0.27
CA VAL A 82 13.24 -53.59 -1.31
C VAL A 82 14.07 -54.09 -2.48
N ALA A 83 13.38 -54.59 -3.50
CA ALA A 83 13.91 -54.58 -4.85
C ALA A 83 13.98 -53.13 -5.30
N VAL A 84 15.15 -52.68 -5.73
CA VAL A 84 15.38 -51.33 -6.27
C VAL A 84 14.62 -51.18 -7.59
N PRO A 85 13.71 -50.20 -7.75
CA PRO A 85 13.40 -49.67 -9.07
C PRO A 85 14.23 -48.40 -9.27
N LYS A 86 15.01 -48.39 -10.36
CA LYS A 86 15.58 -47.19 -10.95
C LYS A 86 14.43 -46.25 -11.36
N LYS A 87 14.12 -45.22 -10.59
CA LYS A 87 13.37 -44.06 -11.07
C LYS A 87 14.02 -42.78 -10.57
N ASP A 88 14.04 -41.80 -11.46
CA ASP A 88 14.57 -40.46 -11.22
C ASP A 88 13.71 -39.73 -10.19
N VAL A 89 14.32 -39.39 -9.06
CA VAL A 89 13.70 -38.68 -7.93
C VAL A 89 13.12 -37.33 -8.37
N GLY A 90 13.72 -36.69 -9.38
CA GLY A 90 13.20 -35.45 -9.97
C GLY A 90 11.86 -35.66 -10.67
N ALA A 91 11.74 -36.71 -11.48
CA ALA A 91 10.49 -37.06 -12.15
C ALA A 91 9.40 -37.52 -11.18
N GLU A 92 9.79 -38.19 -10.09
CA GLU A 92 8.85 -38.62 -9.04
C GLU A 92 8.37 -37.43 -8.19
N PHE A 93 9.25 -36.47 -7.90
CA PHE A 93 8.90 -35.19 -7.27
C PHE A 93 7.98 -34.34 -8.15
N GLU A 94 8.29 -34.18 -9.44
CA GLU A 94 7.40 -33.50 -10.41
C GLU A 94 6.05 -34.24 -10.53
N SER A 95 6.05 -35.58 -10.49
CA SER A 95 4.82 -36.39 -10.46
C SER A 95 4.02 -36.17 -9.17
N LEU A 96 4.67 -36.04 -8.02
CA LEU A 96 4.03 -35.81 -6.72
C LEU A 96 3.44 -34.40 -6.61
N VAL A 97 4.18 -33.40 -7.09
CA VAL A 97 3.74 -31.99 -7.14
C VAL A 97 2.57 -31.85 -8.11
N SER A 98 2.64 -32.46 -9.29
CA SER A 98 1.53 -32.43 -10.27
C SER A 98 0.28 -33.18 -9.80
N LYS A 99 0.41 -34.19 -8.93
CA LYS A 99 -0.70 -34.97 -8.38
C LYS A 99 -1.33 -34.36 -7.12
N ASN A 100 -0.59 -33.59 -6.32
CA ASN A 100 -1.09 -33.08 -5.03
C ASN A 100 -0.97 -31.53 -4.89
N PRO A 101 -2.07 -30.78 -5.04
CA PRO A 101 -2.12 -29.32 -4.97
C PRO A 101 -1.63 -28.75 -3.64
N GLN A 102 -1.82 -29.48 -2.54
CA GLN A 102 -1.38 -29.06 -1.21
C GLN A 102 0.16 -28.98 -1.13
N VAL A 103 0.84 -29.89 -1.84
CA VAL A 103 2.31 -29.85 -1.99
C VAL A 103 2.71 -28.63 -2.84
N GLY A 104 1.99 -28.37 -3.93
CA GLY A 104 2.17 -27.17 -4.75
C GLY A 104 1.96 -25.86 -3.98
N VAL A 105 0.94 -25.78 -3.11
CA VAL A 105 0.69 -24.63 -2.22
C VAL A 105 1.86 -24.42 -1.26
N ARG A 106 2.36 -25.47 -0.61
CA ARG A 106 3.51 -25.37 0.32
C ARG A 106 4.79 -24.94 -0.37
N ILE A 107 5.07 -25.46 -1.57
CA ILE A 107 6.23 -25.03 -2.39
C ILE A 107 6.08 -23.56 -2.77
N LEU A 108 4.89 -23.13 -3.17
CA LEU A 108 4.62 -21.72 -3.48
C LEU A 108 4.75 -20.84 -2.24
N GLU A 109 4.32 -21.29 -1.07
CA GLU A 109 4.50 -20.55 0.20
C GLU A 109 5.97 -20.42 0.58
N GLN A 110 6.76 -21.47 0.42
CA GLN A 110 8.21 -21.45 0.66
C GLN A 110 8.94 -20.56 -0.36
N ALA A 111 8.58 -20.66 -1.65
CA ALA A 111 9.09 -19.78 -2.69
C ALA A 111 8.68 -18.31 -2.47
N LEU A 112 7.46 -18.05 -1.97
CA LEU A 112 7.01 -16.71 -1.58
C LEU A 112 7.81 -16.17 -0.38
N ARG A 113 8.13 -17.02 0.61
CA ARG A 113 8.98 -16.65 1.75
C ARG A 113 10.41 -16.35 1.29
N GLN A 114 10.99 -17.19 0.44
CA GLN A 114 12.33 -16.98 -0.13
C GLN A 114 12.38 -15.76 -1.07
N ARG A 115 11.34 -15.49 -1.87
CA ARG A 115 11.26 -14.28 -2.71
C ARG A 115 11.03 -12.99 -1.93
N ARG A 116 10.47 -13.04 -0.71
CA ARG A 116 10.47 -11.86 0.18
C ARG A 116 11.90 -11.45 0.56
N MET A 117 12.86 -12.37 0.44
CA MET A 117 14.30 -12.14 0.66
C MET A 117 15.08 -11.90 -0.65
N GLY A 118 14.44 -11.93 -1.83
CA GLY A 118 15.08 -11.90 -3.15
C GLY A 118 14.62 -10.77 -4.09
N THR A 119 15.37 -10.57 -5.17
CA THR A 119 15.34 -9.41 -6.10
C THR A 119 14.27 -9.44 -7.20
N ASP A 120 13.45 -10.49 -7.32
CA ASP A 120 12.32 -10.51 -8.28
C ASP A 120 11.15 -9.68 -7.73
N ASN A 121 11.20 -8.39 -8.05
CA ASN A 121 10.34 -7.35 -7.49
C ASN A 121 9.10 -7.04 -8.33
N SER A 122 8.87 -7.72 -9.45
CA SER A 122 7.73 -7.38 -10.31
C SER A 122 6.40 -7.65 -9.61
N ARG A 123 5.49 -6.66 -9.62
CA ARG A 123 4.13 -6.84 -9.12
C ARG A 123 3.43 -7.97 -9.85
N GLN A 124 3.59 -8.03 -11.17
CA GLN A 124 2.94 -9.04 -11.99
C GLN A 124 3.26 -10.46 -11.52
N ALA A 125 4.54 -10.77 -11.25
CA ALA A 125 4.92 -12.08 -10.74
C ALA A 125 4.27 -12.37 -9.37
N ARG A 126 4.22 -11.37 -8.47
CA ARG A 126 3.56 -11.51 -7.16
C ARG A 126 2.06 -11.79 -7.29
N GLU A 127 1.37 -11.09 -8.19
CA GLU A 127 -0.05 -11.32 -8.45
C GLU A 127 -0.29 -12.71 -9.05
N GLU A 128 0.55 -13.14 -10.00
CA GLU A 128 0.46 -14.46 -10.63
C GLU A 128 0.69 -15.59 -9.64
N VAL A 129 1.69 -15.48 -8.76
CA VAL A 129 1.94 -16.45 -7.70
C VAL A 129 0.79 -16.50 -6.69
N SER A 130 0.30 -15.33 -6.26
CA SER A 130 -0.86 -15.25 -5.35
C SER A 130 -2.10 -15.86 -5.99
N ARG A 131 -2.35 -15.57 -7.27
CA ARG A 131 -3.45 -16.16 -8.04
C ARG A 131 -3.31 -17.67 -8.11
N LYS A 132 -2.14 -18.20 -8.49
CA LYS A 132 -1.89 -19.64 -8.59
C LYS A 132 -2.15 -20.33 -7.25
N ARG A 133 -1.68 -19.76 -6.13
CA ARG A 133 -1.96 -20.27 -4.78
C ARG A 133 -3.46 -20.46 -4.53
N TRP A 134 -4.25 -19.40 -4.66
CA TRP A 134 -5.69 -19.46 -4.37
C TRP A 134 -6.48 -20.34 -5.36
N ILE A 135 -5.99 -20.48 -6.60
CA ILE A 135 -6.54 -21.44 -7.56
C ILE A 135 -6.35 -22.87 -7.05
N LEU A 136 -5.13 -23.23 -6.63
CA LEU A 136 -4.83 -24.59 -6.17
C LEU A 136 -5.58 -24.92 -4.87
N GLU A 137 -5.76 -23.92 -4.00
CA GLU A 137 -6.55 -24.04 -2.78
C GLU A 137 -8.04 -24.33 -3.09
N LEU A 138 -8.65 -23.56 -3.99
CA LEU A 138 -10.02 -23.82 -4.45
C LEU A 138 -10.13 -25.13 -5.25
N ALA A 139 -9.11 -25.52 -6.01
CA ALA A 139 -9.08 -26.80 -6.71
C ALA A 139 -9.07 -27.98 -5.72
N THR A 140 -8.44 -27.82 -4.56
CA THR A 140 -8.47 -28.85 -3.50
C THR A 140 -9.91 -29.06 -3.01
N VAL A 141 -10.64 -27.97 -2.76
CA VAL A 141 -12.07 -28.04 -2.41
C VAL A 141 -12.87 -28.81 -3.45
N ILE A 142 -12.69 -28.50 -4.74
CA ILE A 142 -13.40 -29.17 -5.85
C ILE A 142 -13.10 -30.68 -5.88
N ARG A 143 -11.86 -31.08 -5.58
CA ARG A 143 -11.46 -32.49 -5.53
C ARG A 143 -12.01 -33.22 -4.32
N GLU A 144 -11.91 -32.61 -3.14
CA GLU A 144 -12.42 -33.19 -1.89
C GLU A 144 -13.95 -33.37 -1.96
N ALA A 145 -14.64 -32.43 -2.62
CA ALA A 145 -16.07 -32.53 -2.90
C ALA A 145 -16.44 -33.51 -4.02
N GLY A 146 -15.45 -34.08 -4.73
CA GLY A 146 -15.70 -35.04 -5.81
C GLY A 146 -16.43 -34.46 -7.03
N LEU A 147 -16.29 -33.16 -7.30
CA LEU A 147 -17.04 -32.51 -8.39
C LEU A 147 -16.55 -32.97 -9.78
N PRO A 148 -17.41 -32.91 -10.83
CA PRO A 148 -17.13 -33.49 -12.16
C PRO A 148 -15.81 -33.07 -12.81
N ALA A 149 -15.39 -31.81 -12.63
CA ALA A 149 -14.14 -31.30 -13.20
C ALA A 149 -12.89 -31.96 -12.62
N ALA A 150 -12.94 -32.49 -11.39
CA ALA A 150 -11.78 -33.04 -10.71
C ALA A 150 -11.17 -34.21 -11.48
N SER A 151 -11.98 -35.22 -11.81
CA SER A 151 -11.53 -36.40 -12.55
C SER A 151 -11.02 -36.05 -13.95
N ARG A 152 -11.68 -35.11 -14.63
CA ARG A 152 -11.33 -34.67 -15.99
C ARG A 152 -10.00 -33.92 -16.03
N ILE A 153 -9.77 -33.01 -15.08
CA ILE A 153 -8.55 -32.19 -15.03
C ILE A 153 -7.37 -33.02 -14.52
N ASP A 154 -7.58 -33.89 -13.54
CA ASP A 154 -6.51 -34.74 -12.99
C ASP A 154 -6.07 -35.84 -13.98
N ALA A 155 -6.92 -36.19 -14.97
CA ALA A 155 -6.56 -37.06 -16.09
C ALA A 155 -5.70 -36.37 -17.18
N MET A 156 -5.53 -35.05 -17.13
CA MET A 156 -4.72 -34.31 -18.11
C MET A 156 -3.22 -34.48 -17.82
N SER A 157 -2.38 -34.30 -18.85
CA SER A 157 -0.92 -34.41 -18.72
C SER A 157 -0.28 -33.36 -17.79
N ASN A 158 -0.93 -32.21 -17.61
CA ASN A 158 -0.52 -31.17 -16.66
C ASN A 158 -1.74 -30.62 -15.90
N PRO A 159 -2.17 -31.29 -14.80
CA PRO A 159 -3.34 -30.90 -14.03
C PRO A 159 -3.23 -29.49 -13.44
N GLU A 160 -2.07 -29.09 -12.93
CA GLU A 160 -1.89 -27.75 -12.35
C GLU A 160 -2.14 -26.64 -13.37
N ALA A 161 -1.54 -26.74 -14.56
CA ALA A 161 -1.74 -25.75 -15.62
C ALA A 161 -3.19 -25.75 -16.13
N ALA A 162 -3.85 -26.91 -16.14
CA ALA A 162 -5.26 -27.03 -16.48
C ALA A 162 -6.17 -26.36 -15.43
N TRP A 163 -5.91 -26.54 -14.13
CA TRP A 163 -6.61 -25.82 -13.06
C TRP A 163 -6.43 -24.30 -13.20
N VAL A 164 -5.22 -23.83 -13.45
CA VAL A 164 -4.95 -22.39 -13.67
C VAL A 164 -5.79 -21.82 -14.82
N ARG A 165 -5.98 -22.59 -15.90
CA ARG A 165 -6.82 -22.20 -17.04
C ARG A 165 -8.32 -22.26 -16.70
N ALA A 166 -8.76 -23.28 -15.96
CA ALA A 166 -10.17 -23.49 -15.60
C ALA A 166 -10.76 -22.33 -14.79
N PHE A 167 -9.97 -21.72 -13.90
CA PHE A 167 -10.39 -20.54 -13.14
C PHE A 167 -10.41 -19.23 -13.95
N GLY A 168 -9.99 -19.25 -15.23
CA GLY A 168 -10.05 -18.11 -16.14
C GLY A 168 -9.26 -16.89 -15.64
N SER A 169 -9.57 -15.70 -16.13
CA SER A 169 -8.85 -14.44 -15.86
C SER A 169 -9.17 -13.76 -14.51
N ARG A 170 -9.72 -14.52 -13.54
CA ARG A 170 -10.12 -13.98 -12.23
C ARG A 170 -8.91 -13.47 -11.43
N ARG A 171 -9.09 -12.35 -10.73
CA ARG A 171 -8.03 -11.71 -9.92
C ARG A 171 -7.73 -12.51 -8.65
N ALA A 172 -6.47 -12.49 -8.21
CA ALA A 172 -6.02 -13.17 -6.99
C ALA A 172 -6.88 -12.83 -5.76
N LYS A 173 -7.17 -11.54 -5.53
CA LYS A 173 -8.02 -11.08 -4.41
C LYS A 173 -9.44 -11.63 -4.47
N THR A 174 -10.00 -11.83 -5.66
CA THR A 174 -11.35 -12.41 -5.81
C THR A 174 -11.33 -13.87 -5.40
N LEU A 175 -10.34 -14.63 -5.86
CA LEU A 175 -10.17 -16.05 -5.52
C LEU A 175 -9.91 -16.23 -4.02
N LYS A 176 -9.03 -15.41 -3.43
CA LYS A 176 -8.80 -15.35 -1.97
C LYS A 176 -10.10 -15.18 -1.20
N ASN A 177 -10.89 -14.17 -1.56
CA ASN A 177 -12.14 -13.90 -0.86
C ASN A 177 -13.12 -15.08 -0.99
N ARG A 178 -13.15 -15.76 -2.14
CA ARG A 178 -14.01 -16.91 -2.37
C ARG A 178 -13.57 -18.11 -1.52
N ALA A 179 -12.27 -18.39 -1.49
CA ALA A 179 -11.66 -19.44 -0.68
C ALA A 179 -11.90 -19.22 0.81
N VAL A 180 -11.59 -18.04 1.35
CA VAL A 180 -11.77 -17.71 2.77
C VAL A 180 -13.23 -17.81 3.21
N VAL A 181 -14.16 -17.37 2.36
CA VAL A 181 -15.59 -17.51 2.66
C VAL A 181 -16.01 -18.98 2.63
N TRP A 182 -15.51 -19.75 1.66
CA TRP A 182 -15.85 -21.16 1.52
C TRP A 182 -15.29 -22.00 2.67
N HIS A 183 -14.05 -21.78 3.10
CA HIS A 183 -13.44 -22.54 4.20
C HIS A 183 -14.27 -22.48 5.47
N LYS A 184 -14.85 -21.32 5.79
CA LYS A 184 -15.73 -21.20 6.96
C LYS A 184 -17.02 -22.03 6.84
N LEU A 185 -17.54 -22.18 5.62
CA LEU A 185 -18.69 -23.04 5.36
C LEU A 185 -18.27 -24.51 5.39
N ALA A 186 -17.15 -24.86 4.77
CA ALA A 186 -16.62 -26.23 4.75
C ALA A 186 -16.27 -26.75 6.16
N GLU A 187 -15.66 -25.92 7.01
CA GLU A 187 -15.41 -26.25 8.42
C GLU A 187 -16.70 -26.55 9.17
N TRP A 188 -17.75 -25.74 8.95
CA TRP A 188 -19.06 -25.97 9.57
C TRP A 188 -19.75 -27.22 9.01
N LEU A 189 -19.70 -27.47 7.70
CA LEU A 189 -20.24 -28.69 7.08
C LEU A 189 -19.55 -29.94 7.62
N GLN A 190 -18.22 -29.88 7.77
CA GLN A 190 -17.44 -30.99 8.32
C GLN A 190 -17.80 -31.24 9.79
N ALA A 191 -17.98 -30.19 10.59
CA ALA A 191 -18.34 -30.31 11.99
C ALA A 191 -19.78 -30.82 12.20
N THR A 192 -20.72 -30.38 11.36
CA THR A 192 -22.15 -30.62 11.53
C THR A 192 -22.61 -31.91 10.86
N TYR A 193 -22.14 -32.15 9.63
CA TYR A 193 -22.62 -33.23 8.76
C TYR A 193 -21.53 -34.22 8.36
N SER A 194 -20.27 -34.00 8.76
CA SER A 194 -19.10 -34.79 8.31
C SER A 194 -18.94 -34.85 6.78
N VAL A 195 -19.38 -33.79 6.08
CA VAL A 195 -19.24 -33.65 4.63
C VAL A 195 -18.47 -32.38 4.28
N CYS A 196 -17.87 -32.34 3.10
CA CYS A 196 -17.12 -31.20 2.58
C CYS A 196 -17.91 -30.36 1.55
N TRP A 197 -19.12 -30.80 1.17
CA TRP A 197 -19.97 -30.14 0.18
C TRP A 197 -21.44 -30.16 0.62
N PRO A 198 -22.18 -29.03 0.50
CA PRO A 198 -23.58 -28.97 0.90
C PRO A 198 -24.45 -29.87 0.00
N GLN A 199 -25.37 -30.60 0.62
CA GLN A 199 -26.26 -31.53 -0.11
C GLN A 199 -27.53 -30.86 -0.65
N SER A 200 -27.90 -29.69 -0.11
CA SER A 200 -29.10 -28.97 -0.51
C SER A 200 -29.02 -27.47 -0.20
N ALA A 201 -29.96 -26.69 -0.73
CA ALA A 201 -30.09 -25.25 -0.50
C ALA A 201 -30.36 -24.93 0.98
N GLU A 202 -31.17 -25.76 1.64
CA GLU A 202 -31.56 -25.62 3.04
C GLU A 202 -30.34 -25.69 3.97
N VAL A 203 -29.39 -26.58 3.69
CA VAL A 203 -28.14 -26.69 4.47
C VAL A 203 -27.34 -25.38 4.42
N VAL A 204 -27.32 -24.70 3.27
CA VAL A 204 -26.62 -23.41 3.12
C VAL A 204 -27.36 -22.29 3.84
N LEU A 205 -28.70 -22.31 3.85
CA LEU A 205 -29.51 -21.35 4.60
C LEU A 205 -29.36 -21.54 6.11
N GLN A 206 -29.38 -22.79 6.59
CA GLN A 206 -29.14 -23.12 8.00
C GLN A 206 -27.77 -22.66 8.47
N TYR A 207 -26.73 -22.80 7.63
CA TYR A 207 -25.42 -22.23 7.95
C TYR A 207 -25.49 -20.71 8.18
N LEU A 208 -26.26 -19.98 7.38
CA LEU A 208 -26.40 -18.53 7.54
C LEU A 208 -27.18 -18.17 8.80
N GLU A 209 -28.25 -18.91 9.11
CA GLU A 209 -29.05 -18.77 10.33
C GLU A 209 -28.20 -18.98 11.58
N GLU A 210 -27.58 -20.16 11.72
CA GLU A 210 -26.76 -20.49 12.90
C GLU A 210 -25.59 -19.51 13.06
N ARG A 211 -24.96 -19.10 11.96
CA ARG A 211 -23.86 -18.14 12.03
C ARG A 211 -24.33 -16.78 12.50
N HIS A 212 -25.53 -16.33 12.09
CA HIS A 212 -26.11 -15.07 12.53
C HIS A 212 -26.46 -15.09 14.01
N GLU A 213 -27.01 -16.20 14.51
CA GLU A 213 -27.34 -16.39 15.93
C GLU A 213 -26.10 -16.30 16.83
N ILE A 214 -24.97 -16.89 16.41
CA ILE A 214 -23.71 -16.84 17.17
C ILE A 214 -23.09 -15.44 17.11
N SER A 215 -23.10 -14.82 15.93
CA SER A 215 -22.52 -13.50 15.72
C SER A 215 -23.23 -12.80 14.56
N PRO A 216 -23.77 -11.59 14.77
CA PRO A 216 -24.46 -10.84 13.73
C PRO A 216 -23.68 -10.80 12.41
N LEU A 217 -24.35 -11.24 11.35
CA LEU A 217 -23.77 -11.27 10.01
C LEU A 217 -23.60 -9.86 9.45
N GLY A 218 -22.47 -9.61 8.78
CA GLY A 218 -22.36 -8.47 7.90
C GLY A 218 -23.23 -8.67 6.66
N LYS A 219 -23.94 -7.63 6.21
CA LYS A 219 -24.85 -7.67 5.05
C LYS A 219 -24.29 -8.24 3.74
N THR A 220 -22.97 -8.25 3.56
CA THR A 220 -22.31 -8.79 2.37
C THR A 220 -22.03 -10.29 2.45
N VAL A 221 -22.11 -10.88 3.64
CA VAL A 221 -21.73 -12.28 3.89
C VAL A 221 -22.63 -13.26 3.13
N PRO A 222 -23.98 -13.19 3.19
CA PRO A 222 -24.85 -14.13 2.47
C PRO A 222 -24.56 -14.15 0.97
N GLY A 223 -24.45 -12.96 0.36
CA GLY A 223 -24.11 -12.83 -1.05
C GLY A 223 -22.70 -13.35 -1.40
N ALA A 224 -21.74 -13.24 -0.48
CA ALA A 224 -20.41 -13.76 -0.68
C ALA A 224 -20.37 -15.29 -0.66
N VAL A 225 -21.15 -15.93 0.22
CA VAL A 225 -21.32 -17.40 0.29
C VAL A 225 -21.92 -17.92 -1.02
N LEU A 226 -23.07 -17.37 -1.44
CA LEU A 226 -23.73 -17.75 -2.70
C LEU A 226 -22.79 -17.59 -3.91
N SER A 227 -22.03 -16.49 -3.96
CA SER A 227 -21.08 -16.26 -5.05
C SER A 227 -19.85 -17.18 -5.00
N SER A 228 -19.46 -17.68 -3.82
CA SER A 228 -18.40 -18.69 -3.68
C SER A 228 -18.87 -20.04 -4.19
N LEU A 229 -20.08 -20.45 -3.78
CA LEU A 229 -20.74 -21.67 -4.24
C LEU A 229 -20.84 -21.69 -5.77
N GLY A 230 -21.41 -20.64 -6.38
CA GLY A 230 -21.56 -20.59 -7.83
C GLY A 230 -20.24 -20.58 -8.60
N LEU A 231 -19.16 -20.02 -8.03
CA LEU A 231 -17.83 -20.13 -8.64
C LEU A 231 -17.33 -21.58 -8.64
N LEU A 232 -17.47 -22.26 -7.51
CA LEU A 232 -17.01 -23.64 -7.34
C LEU A 232 -17.83 -24.61 -8.18
N GLU A 233 -19.15 -24.42 -8.29
CA GLU A 233 -20.02 -25.20 -9.17
C GLU A 233 -19.67 -24.98 -10.65
N GLN A 234 -19.45 -23.72 -11.05
CA GLN A 234 -19.07 -23.39 -12.43
C GLN A 234 -17.73 -24.02 -12.82
N VAL A 235 -16.70 -23.88 -11.98
CA VAL A 235 -15.36 -24.43 -12.28
C VAL A 235 -15.33 -25.94 -12.08
N GLY A 236 -16.07 -26.44 -11.10
CA GLY A 236 -16.31 -27.85 -10.81
C GLY A 236 -17.14 -28.56 -11.87
N GLN A 237 -17.69 -27.83 -12.84
CA GLN A 237 -18.54 -28.35 -13.91
C GLN A 237 -19.76 -29.13 -13.39
N VAL A 238 -20.39 -28.61 -12.35
CA VAL A 238 -21.70 -29.10 -11.88
C VAL A 238 -22.74 -28.78 -12.95
N ASP A 239 -23.58 -29.75 -13.29
CA ASP A 239 -24.64 -29.60 -14.28
C ASP A 239 -25.72 -28.64 -13.77
N ALA A 240 -26.32 -27.85 -14.67
CA ALA A 240 -27.24 -26.78 -14.29
C ALA A 240 -28.39 -27.22 -13.35
N PRO A 241 -29.04 -28.40 -13.54
CA PRO A 241 -30.08 -28.87 -12.63
C PRO A 241 -29.60 -29.15 -11.20
N ASP A 242 -28.31 -29.45 -11.02
CA ASP A 242 -27.72 -29.83 -9.73
C ASP A 242 -27.02 -28.64 -9.04
N ARG A 243 -27.10 -27.43 -9.62
CA ARG A 243 -26.46 -26.23 -9.07
C ARG A 243 -27.32 -25.61 -7.98
N LEU A 244 -26.86 -25.72 -6.75
CA LEU A 244 -27.45 -25.06 -5.60
C LEU A 244 -27.35 -23.53 -5.70
N SER A 245 -26.34 -22.98 -6.39
CA SER A 245 -26.27 -21.53 -6.59
C SER A 245 -27.33 -20.96 -7.54
N GLU A 246 -27.99 -21.82 -8.32
CA GLU A 246 -29.11 -21.47 -9.21
C GLU A 246 -30.47 -21.82 -8.58
N ASP A 247 -30.49 -22.43 -7.40
CA ASP A 247 -31.69 -22.78 -6.66
C ASP A 247 -32.47 -21.53 -6.21
N THR A 248 -33.78 -21.52 -6.49
CA THR A 248 -34.64 -20.36 -6.23
C THR A 248 -34.79 -20.07 -4.73
N LEU A 249 -34.89 -21.10 -3.88
CA LEU A 249 -35.01 -20.94 -2.44
C LEU A 249 -33.75 -20.29 -1.87
N LEU A 250 -32.57 -20.76 -2.28
CA LEU A 250 -31.31 -20.17 -1.81
C LEU A 250 -31.13 -18.72 -2.30
N ILE A 251 -31.44 -18.43 -3.57
CA ILE A 251 -31.31 -17.08 -4.14
C ILE A 251 -32.22 -16.08 -3.42
N GLU A 252 -33.49 -16.42 -3.25
CA GLU A 252 -34.46 -15.54 -2.60
C GLU A 252 -34.20 -15.44 -1.09
N GLY A 253 -33.79 -16.53 -0.43
CA GLY A 253 -33.36 -16.51 0.97
C GLY A 253 -32.17 -15.58 1.19
N VAL A 254 -31.12 -15.68 0.36
CA VAL A 254 -29.96 -14.76 0.40
C VAL A 254 -30.37 -13.32 0.10
N ARG A 255 -31.40 -13.09 -0.74
CA ARG A 255 -31.94 -11.76 -1.00
C ARG A 255 -32.67 -11.20 0.23
N SER A 256 -33.49 -12.00 0.90
CA SER A 256 -34.18 -11.62 2.16
C SER A 256 -33.19 -11.23 3.23
N TRP A 257 -32.20 -12.10 3.49
CA TRP A 257 -31.12 -11.85 4.44
C TRP A 257 -30.38 -10.54 4.17
N LYS A 258 -30.12 -10.20 2.89
CA LYS A 258 -29.47 -8.92 2.56
C LYS A 258 -30.33 -7.73 2.95
N VAL A 259 -31.65 -7.81 2.76
CA VAL A 259 -32.59 -6.73 3.11
C VAL A 259 -32.70 -6.57 4.62
N GLU A 260 -32.88 -7.67 5.35
CA GLU A 260 -32.97 -7.69 6.82
C GLU A 260 -31.70 -7.11 7.46
N LEU A 261 -30.53 -7.62 7.06
CA LEU A 261 -29.24 -7.11 7.55
C LEU A 261 -28.96 -5.67 7.11
N GLU A 262 -29.59 -5.18 6.04
CA GLU A 262 -29.49 -3.78 5.64
C GLU A 262 -30.32 -2.85 6.52
N GLN A 263 -31.52 -3.27 6.93
CA GLN A 263 -32.39 -2.50 7.84
C GLN A 263 -31.75 -2.28 9.21
N GLU A 264 -31.02 -3.28 9.72
CA GLU A 264 -30.31 -3.20 10.99
C GLU A 264 -28.94 -2.50 10.89
N SER A 265 -28.42 -2.36 9.67
CA SER A 265 -27.11 -1.73 9.46
C SER A 265 -27.20 -0.21 9.45
N ALA A 266 -26.21 0.45 10.08
CA ALA A 266 -26.03 1.89 9.89
C ALA A 266 -25.87 2.21 8.38
N PRO A 267 -26.41 3.34 7.90
CA PRO A 267 -26.29 3.74 6.50
C PRO A 267 -24.83 3.67 6.02
N VAL A 268 -24.61 3.20 4.79
CA VAL A 268 -23.27 3.12 4.21
C VAL A 268 -22.69 4.53 4.13
N LYS A 269 -21.79 4.88 5.06
CA LYS A 269 -21.08 6.15 5.03
C LYS A 269 -20.11 6.16 3.86
N GLN A 270 -20.23 7.16 3.01
CA GLN A 270 -19.22 7.41 1.98
C GLN A 270 -17.90 7.83 2.65
N ALA A 271 -16.78 7.59 1.97
CA ALA A 271 -15.49 8.02 2.51
C ALA A 271 -15.45 9.55 2.61
N PRO A 272 -15.04 10.12 3.75
CA PRO A 272 -15.01 11.56 3.93
C PRO A 272 -13.95 12.19 3.03
N MET A 273 -14.21 13.40 2.54
CA MET A 273 -13.24 14.16 1.76
C MET A 273 -12.11 14.68 2.63
N PHE A 274 -10.92 14.85 2.04
CA PHE A 274 -9.89 15.67 2.65
C PHE A 274 -10.27 17.16 2.62
N PRO A 275 -10.17 17.87 3.76
CA PRO A 275 -10.27 19.33 3.77
C PRO A 275 -9.22 20.00 2.88
N VAL A 276 -9.53 21.16 2.31
CA VAL A 276 -8.62 21.94 1.45
C VAL A 276 -7.27 22.18 2.11
N ILE A 277 -7.24 22.43 3.42
CA ILE A 277 -6.00 22.64 4.17
C ILE A 277 -5.05 21.43 4.15
N VAL A 278 -5.58 20.20 4.03
CA VAL A 278 -4.77 18.98 3.88
C VAL A 278 -4.01 19.00 2.57
N LEU A 279 -4.65 19.44 1.48
CA LEU A 279 -4.02 19.53 0.16
C LEU A 279 -2.88 20.56 0.21
N ILE A 280 -3.12 21.72 0.83
CA ILE A 280 -2.08 22.76 1.03
C ILE A 280 -0.90 22.19 1.83
N ALA A 281 -1.16 21.47 2.93
CA ALA A 281 -0.11 20.83 3.72
C ALA A 281 0.73 19.85 2.88
N CYS A 282 0.08 19.02 2.07
CA CYS A 282 0.79 18.11 1.17
C CYS A 282 1.63 18.88 0.13
N GLU A 283 1.11 19.94 -0.50
CA GLU A 283 1.87 20.74 -1.48
C GLU A 283 3.13 21.32 -0.85
N LEU A 284 3.02 21.88 0.36
CA LEU A 284 4.15 22.42 1.11
C LEU A 284 5.18 21.34 1.47
N VAL A 285 4.75 20.16 1.89
CA VAL A 285 5.64 19.05 2.24
C VAL A 285 6.39 18.54 1.01
N VAL A 286 5.73 18.34 -0.13
CA VAL A 286 6.40 17.89 -1.38
C VAL A 286 7.56 18.83 -1.76
N CYS A 287 7.32 20.14 -1.64
CA CYS A 287 8.28 21.20 -1.96
C CYS A 287 9.33 21.45 -0.88
N ASN A 288 9.21 20.85 0.31
CA ASN A 288 10.17 21.04 1.38
C ASN A 288 11.41 20.15 1.17
N THR A 289 12.49 20.72 0.66
CA THR A 289 13.77 20.02 0.44
C THR A 289 14.46 19.59 1.74
N SER A 290 14.02 20.09 2.89
CA SER A 290 14.53 19.69 4.22
C SER A 290 13.74 18.53 4.84
N ALA A 291 12.60 18.13 4.24
CA ALA A 291 11.83 16.97 4.70
C ALA A 291 12.42 15.68 4.11
N ASP A 292 12.24 14.56 4.83
CA ASP A 292 12.64 13.24 4.37
C ASP A 292 11.91 12.83 3.08
N THR A 293 12.58 11.99 2.29
CA THR A 293 12.10 11.55 0.97
C THR A 293 10.75 10.83 1.09
N TRP A 294 10.55 10.01 2.12
CA TRP A 294 9.27 9.34 2.38
C TRP A 294 8.12 10.33 2.55
N SER A 295 8.29 11.37 3.38
CA SER A 295 7.25 12.38 3.64
C SER A 295 6.84 13.10 2.37
N ARG A 296 7.85 13.54 1.60
CA ARG A 296 7.65 14.22 0.31
C ARG A 296 6.98 13.31 -0.70
N PHE A 297 7.37 12.03 -0.74
CA PHE A 297 6.85 11.06 -1.69
C PHE A 297 5.38 10.73 -1.40
N TYR A 298 5.03 10.43 -0.16
CA TYR A 298 3.64 10.11 0.18
C TYR A 298 2.72 11.33 0.14
N ALA A 299 3.23 12.54 0.40
CA ALA A 299 2.49 13.78 0.14
C ALA A 299 2.17 13.96 -1.35
N PHE A 300 3.13 13.63 -2.23
CA PHE A 300 2.90 13.61 -3.66
C PHE A 300 1.88 12.54 -4.07
N VAL A 301 1.94 11.34 -3.49
CA VAL A 301 0.96 10.26 -3.72
C VAL A 301 -0.47 10.70 -3.34
N VAL A 302 -0.66 11.40 -2.20
CA VAL A 302 -1.97 11.93 -1.81
C VAL A 302 -2.47 12.99 -2.80
N LEU A 303 -1.60 13.89 -3.26
CA LEU A 303 -1.99 14.90 -4.25
C LEU A 303 -2.36 14.27 -5.60
N LEU A 304 -1.65 13.21 -6.03
CA LEU A 304 -2.04 12.41 -7.19
C LEU A 304 -3.40 11.73 -6.96
N GLN A 305 -3.65 11.21 -5.75
CA GLN A 305 -4.93 10.60 -5.40
C GLN A 305 -6.10 11.55 -5.63
N VAL A 306 -5.94 12.78 -5.17
CA VAL A 306 -6.96 13.84 -5.25
C VAL A 306 -7.09 14.35 -6.67
N TRP A 307 -6.02 14.94 -7.21
CA TRP A 307 -6.09 15.68 -8.46
C TRP A 307 -6.28 14.78 -9.68
N ALA A 308 -5.79 13.54 -9.65
CA ALA A 308 -6.07 12.56 -10.70
C ALA A 308 -7.22 11.60 -10.33
N THR A 309 -7.87 11.77 -9.16
CA THR A 309 -9.04 10.98 -8.73
C THR A 309 -8.78 9.46 -8.76
N LEU A 310 -7.61 9.05 -8.29
CA LEU A 310 -7.15 7.65 -8.38
C LEU A 310 -7.58 6.82 -7.16
N ARG A 311 -7.85 5.52 -7.35
CA ARG A 311 -7.94 4.59 -6.21
C ARG A 311 -6.54 4.33 -5.65
N VAL A 312 -6.46 3.86 -4.41
CA VAL A 312 -5.18 3.40 -3.83
C VAL A 312 -4.56 2.28 -4.67
N ASP A 313 -5.38 1.34 -5.13
CA ASP A 313 -4.96 0.27 -6.05
C ASP A 313 -4.45 0.85 -7.39
N ASP A 314 -5.09 1.90 -7.92
CA ASP A 314 -4.62 2.53 -9.16
C ASP A 314 -3.26 3.24 -8.92
N LEU A 315 -3.10 3.97 -7.80
CA LEU A 315 -1.86 4.68 -7.43
C LEU A 315 -0.68 3.75 -7.28
N GLN A 316 -0.87 2.68 -6.53
CA GLN A 316 0.10 1.64 -6.29
C GLN A 316 0.64 1.06 -7.60
N ASN A 317 -0.23 0.91 -8.60
CA ASN A 317 0.04 0.21 -9.85
C ASN A 317 0.54 1.10 -11.00
N ILE A 318 0.73 2.40 -10.77
CA ILE A 318 1.34 3.28 -11.78
C ILE A 318 2.77 2.83 -12.05
N ASN A 319 3.12 2.62 -13.32
CA ASN A 319 4.51 2.43 -13.72
C ASN A 319 5.22 3.80 -13.67
N PRO A 320 6.26 3.99 -12.84
CA PRO A 320 7.00 5.26 -12.75
C PRO A 320 7.56 5.73 -14.08
N ALA A 321 8.03 4.81 -14.94
CA ALA A 321 8.56 5.14 -16.26
C ALA A 321 7.48 5.68 -17.23
N SER A 322 6.19 5.48 -16.90
CA SER A 322 5.07 6.04 -17.67
C SER A 322 4.72 7.48 -17.26
N ILE A 323 5.25 7.95 -16.13
CA ILE A 323 4.98 9.30 -15.64
C ILE A 323 5.80 10.27 -16.49
N THR A 324 5.11 11.19 -17.14
CA THR A 324 5.70 12.24 -17.99
C THR A 324 5.16 13.59 -17.57
N LEU A 325 6.03 14.60 -17.57
CA LEU A 325 5.67 15.98 -17.30
C LEU A 325 5.84 16.80 -18.57
N SER A 326 4.81 17.55 -18.95
CA SER A 326 4.88 18.53 -20.03
C SER A 326 4.27 19.88 -19.63
N GLN A 327 4.29 20.87 -20.53
CA GLN A 327 3.69 22.19 -20.32
C GLN A 327 2.19 22.11 -19.98
N LEU A 328 1.52 21.05 -20.43
CA LEU A 328 0.12 20.78 -20.11
C LEU A 328 -0.05 20.22 -18.69
N GLY A 329 0.96 19.52 -18.18
CA GLY A 329 0.99 18.94 -16.85
C GLY A 329 1.43 17.47 -16.84
N LEU A 330 1.17 16.77 -15.74
CA LEU A 330 1.50 15.35 -15.61
C LEU A 330 0.57 14.49 -16.44
N LYS A 331 1.15 13.44 -17.02
CA LYS A 331 0.47 12.31 -17.65
C LYS A 331 1.10 11.03 -17.12
N MET A 332 0.26 10.05 -16.77
CA MET A 332 0.69 8.72 -16.35
C MET A 332 -0.18 7.65 -16.99
N THR A 333 0.36 6.43 -17.13
CA THR A 333 -0.35 5.29 -17.68
C THR A 333 -0.72 4.30 -16.59
N LEU A 334 -1.97 3.84 -16.61
CA LEU A 334 -2.51 2.81 -15.75
C LEU A 334 -2.65 1.52 -16.58
N ASP A 335 -1.66 0.64 -16.46
CA ASP A 335 -1.56 -0.59 -17.26
C ASP A 335 -2.61 -1.64 -16.87
N ARG A 336 -3.09 -1.63 -15.63
CA ARG A 336 -4.18 -2.48 -15.15
C ARG A 336 -5.02 -1.76 -14.11
N THR A 337 -6.34 -1.77 -14.28
CA THR A 337 -7.29 -1.28 -13.27
C THR A 337 -8.42 -2.30 -13.09
N LYS A 338 -9.37 -2.03 -12.18
CA LYS A 338 -10.60 -2.85 -12.04
C LYS A 338 -11.36 -2.99 -13.36
N THR A 339 -11.32 -1.99 -14.25
CA THR A 339 -12.12 -1.95 -15.50
C THR A 339 -11.29 -1.91 -16.79
N SER A 340 -9.96 -1.78 -16.72
CA SER A 340 -9.05 -1.78 -17.89
C SER A 340 -7.88 -2.78 -17.74
N GLY A 341 -7.23 -3.12 -18.86
CA GLY A 341 -6.09 -4.03 -18.95
C GLY A 341 -6.32 -5.19 -19.93
N ALA A 342 -5.32 -6.05 -20.11
CA ALA A 342 -5.39 -7.19 -21.04
C ALA A 342 -6.66 -8.04 -20.82
N GLY A 343 -7.47 -8.21 -21.88
CA GLY A 343 -8.73 -8.93 -21.86
C GLY A 343 -9.96 -8.11 -21.43
N LYS A 344 -9.87 -6.78 -21.31
CA LYS A 344 -11.01 -5.87 -21.07
C LYS A 344 -11.18 -4.89 -22.24
N HIS A 345 -12.36 -4.26 -22.34
CA HIS A 345 -12.72 -3.34 -23.44
C HIS A 345 -11.69 -2.21 -23.62
N VAL A 346 -11.14 -1.68 -22.52
CA VAL A 346 -10.11 -0.64 -22.55
C VAL A 346 -8.75 -1.21 -22.18
N GLY A 347 -7.81 -1.22 -23.14
CA GLY A 347 -6.48 -1.83 -22.98
C GLY A 347 -5.54 -1.10 -22.02
N ARG A 348 -5.45 0.24 -22.10
CA ARG A 348 -4.65 1.09 -21.19
C ARG A 348 -5.41 2.37 -20.87
N LEU A 349 -5.40 2.79 -19.61
CA LEU A 349 -5.97 4.07 -19.20
C LEU A 349 -4.85 5.08 -18.95
N GLN A 350 -5.12 6.35 -19.21
CA GLN A 350 -4.23 7.44 -18.82
C GLN A 350 -4.84 8.17 -17.62
N ALA A 351 -4.01 8.88 -16.85
CA ALA A 351 -4.43 9.84 -15.84
C ALA A 351 -3.63 11.14 -16.00
N PHE A 352 -4.23 12.27 -15.62
CA PHE A 352 -3.70 13.61 -15.92
C PHE A 352 -3.81 14.54 -14.72
N VAL A 353 -2.84 15.43 -14.56
CA VAL A 353 -2.92 16.58 -13.64
C VAL A 353 -2.43 17.82 -14.41
N MET A 354 -3.26 18.85 -14.49
CA MET A 354 -2.93 20.10 -15.18
C MET A 354 -1.77 20.82 -14.49
N ARG A 355 -0.85 21.40 -15.28
CA ARG A 355 0.40 21.99 -14.80
C ARG A 355 0.21 23.14 -13.79
N GLY A 356 -0.79 23.98 -14.00
CA GLY A 356 -1.04 25.18 -13.19
C GLY A 356 -1.81 24.93 -11.89
N ILE A 357 -2.04 23.67 -11.52
CA ILE A 357 -2.76 23.31 -10.31
C ILE A 357 -1.86 23.48 -9.10
N SER A 358 -2.17 24.45 -8.24
CA SER A 358 -1.54 24.70 -6.96
C SER A 358 -2.46 25.55 -6.09
N LEU A 359 -2.68 25.14 -4.85
CA LEU A 359 -3.44 25.91 -3.84
C LEU A 359 -2.52 26.75 -2.95
N SER A 360 -1.28 26.32 -2.80
CA SER A 360 -0.24 26.99 -1.99
C SER A 360 0.59 27.99 -2.79
N GLY A 361 0.58 27.89 -4.13
CA GLY A 361 1.43 28.63 -5.06
C GLY A 361 2.76 27.93 -5.36
N PHE A 362 3.07 26.82 -4.68
CA PHE A 362 4.29 26.05 -4.89
C PHE A 362 4.14 25.01 -6.01
N ASP A 363 5.27 24.70 -6.66
CA ASP A 363 5.37 23.74 -7.76
C ASP A 363 5.47 22.28 -7.29
N TRP A 364 4.45 21.80 -6.58
CA TRP A 364 4.43 20.41 -6.08
C TRP A 364 4.48 19.38 -7.22
N ILE A 365 3.96 19.70 -8.41
CA ILE A 365 3.95 18.84 -9.59
C ILE A 365 5.38 18.61 -10.09
N GLY A 366 6.14 19.69 -10.29
CA GLY A 366 7.53 19.62 -10.72
C GLY A 366 8.42 18.94 -9.67
N HIS A 367 8.21 19.26 -8.39
CA HIS A 367 8.95 18.63 -7.29
C HIS A 367 8.67 17.13 -7.17
N GLY A 368 7.40 16.73 -7.25
CA GLY A 368 7.01 15.32 -7.24
C GLY A 368 7.56 14.54 -8.43
N TYR A 369 7.56 15.14 -9.63
CA TYR A 369 8.19 14.53 -10.80
C TYR A 369 9.70 14.32 -10.61
N ARG A 370 10.43 15.34 -10.10
CA ARG A 370 11.85 15.22 -9.76
C ARG A 370 12.10 14.15 -8.70
N LEU A 371 11.20 14.04 -7.72
CA LEU A 371 11.29 13.04 -6.65
C LEU A 371 11.16 11.61 -7.17
N VAL A 372 10.18 11.33 -8.04
CA VAL A 372 10.04 9.99 -8.65
C VAL A 372 11.28 9.61 -9.49
N ASN A 373 12.01 10.60 -10.00
CA ASN A 373 13.23 10.43 -10.78
C ASN A 373 14.53 10.62 -9.97
N SER A 374 14.47 10.77 -8.64
CA SER A 374 15.65 10.90 -7.80
C SER A 374 16.36 9.57 -7.61
N GLU A 375 17.65 9.59 -7.27
CA GLU A 375 18.45 8.36 -7.04
C GLU A 375 17.76 7.37 -6.09
N ALA A 376 17.19 7.84 -4.97
CA ALA A 376 16.47 7.01 -4.02
C ALA A 376 15.26 6.25 -4.59
N LEU A 377 14.67 6.74 -5.69
CA LEU A 377 13.42 6.23 -6.27
C LEU A 377 13.57 5.85 -7.75
N LYS A 378 14.75 5.98 -8.35
CA LYS A 378 14.99 5.73 -9.78
C LYS A 378 15.57 4.34 -9.97
N PHE A 379 14.69 3.34 -9.93
CA PHE A 379 15.00 1.94 -10.23
C PHE A 379 13.85 1.32 -11.04
N GLU A 380 14.17 0.29 -11.82
CA GLU A 380 13.20 -0.38 -12.70
C GLU A 380 12.11 -1.08 -11.89
N ARG A 381 10.84 -0.75 -12.17
CA ARG A 381 9.66 -1.34 -11.52
C ARG A 381 8.37 -1.07 -12.28
N ASP A 382 7.35 -1.87 -12.01
CA ASP A 382 5.99 -1.76 -12.57
C ASP A 382 4.94 -1.25 -11.55
N PHE A 383 5.39 -0.62 -10.47
CA PHE A 383 4.59 -0.08 -9.37
C PHE A 383 5.18 1.24 -8.85
N LEU A 384 4.33 2.16 -8.36
CA LEU A 384 4.79 3.49 -7.92
C LEU A 384 5.20 3.49 -6.46
N CYS A 385 4.32 2.96 -5.60
CA CYS A 385 4.47 3.06 -4.15
C CYS A 385 5.46 2.01 -3.61
N VAL A 386 6.34 2.44 -2.72
CA VAL A 386 7.46 1.65 -2.21
C VAL A 386 7.55 1.75 -0.69
N ARG A 387 8.18 0.76 -0.06
CA ARG A 387 8.59 0.87 1.36
C ARG A 387 9.88 1.68 1.45
N PHE A 388 10.12 2.33 2.59
CA PHE A 388 11.38 3.02 2.89
C PHE A 388 12.07 2.36 4.08
N CYS A 389 13.40 2.44 4.11
CA CYS A 389 14.23 2.02 5.23
C CYS A 389 13.92 2.87 6.48
N GLY A 390 14.49 2.48 7.62
CA GLY A 390 14.31 3.20 8.89
C GLY A 390 14.75 4.68 8.84
N ASP A 391 15.67 5.02 7.94
CA ASP A 391 16.14 6.38 7.67
C ASP A 391 15.12 7.28 6.94
N ARG A 392 14.08 6.67 6.32
CA ARG A 392 13.03 7.32 5.52
C ARG A 392 13.51 8.07 4.27
N ASP A 393 14.79 7.95 3.93
CA ASP A 393 15.37 8.51 2.71
C ASP A 393 15.69 7.44 1.67
N THR A 394 15.97 6.22 2.12
CA THR A 394 16.29 5.10 1.24
C THR A 394 15.04 4.28 0.96
N ALA A 395 14.68 4.06 -0.32
CA ALA A 395 13.58 3.17 -0.67
C ALA A 395 14.00 1.71 -0.70
N HIS A 396 13.19 0.83 -0.11
CA HIS A 396 13.22 -0.59 -0.43
C HIS A 396 12.67 -0.80 -1.85
N GLN A 397 13.34 -1.61 -2.65
CA GLN A 397 12.94 -1.90 -4.02
C GLN A 397 11.74 -2.87 -4.11
N THR A 398 10.88 -2.89 -3.09
CA THR A 398 9.86 -3.91 -2.89
C THR A 398 8.47 -3.34 -3.12
N PHE A 399 7.66 -4.08 -3.88
CA PHE A 399 6.23 -3.80 -4.03
C PHE A 399 5.52 -3.87 -2.67
N ILE A 400 4.69 -2.86 -2.38
CA ILE A 400 3.78 -2.83 -1.24
C ILE A 400 2.34 -2.98 -1.72
N ASP A 401 1.47 -3.59 -0.92
CA ASP A 401 0.06 -3.77 -1.27
C ASP A 401 -0.79 -2.52 -1.01
N SER A 402 -2.07 -2.52 -1.44
CA SER A 402 -2.94 -1.34 -1.26
C SER A 402 -3.24 -1.04 0.21
N GLU A 403 -3.18 -2.05 1.09
CA GLU A 403 -3.42 -1.89 2.53
C GLU A 403 -2.22 -1.16 3.15
N GLU A 404 -1.00 -1.55 2.78
CA GLU A 404 0.22 -0.87 3.20
C GLU A 404 0.33 0.56 2.64
N VAL A 405 -0.11 0.83 1.40
CA VAL A 405 -0.20 2.21 0.88
C VAL A 405 -1.15 3.05 1.74
N ALA A 406 -2.32 2.50 2.11
CA ALA A 406 -3.28 3.21 2.96
C ALA A 406 -2.72 3.49 4.36
N LEU A 407 -1.90 2.57 4.92
CA LEU A 407 -1.18 2.78 6.18
C LEU A 407 -0.13 3.88 6.07
N ASN A 408 0.62 3.95 4.97
CA ASN A 408 1.59 5.04 4.76
C ASN A 408 0.90 6.40 4.61
N ILE A 409 -0.23 6.48 3.89
CA ILE A 409 -1.06 7.70 3.82
C ILE A 409 -1.55 8.08 5.22
N ARG A 410 -2.02 7.12 6.00
CA ARG A 410 -2.44 7.36 7.40
C ARG A 410 -1.31 7.91 8.26
N LYS A 411 -0.11 7.32 8.17
CA LYS A 411 1.08 7.80 8.89
C LYS A 411 1.46 9.22 8.44
N LEU A 412 1.40 9.51 7.14
CA LEU A 412 1.65 10.85 6.63
C LEU A 412 0.67 11.86 7.24
N LEU A 413 -0.63 11.55 7.27
CA LEU A 413 -1.65 12.44 7.83
C LEU A 413 -1.42 12.76 9.31
N GLN A 414 -0.85 11.82 10.09
CA GLN A 414 -0.44 12.06 11.50
C GLN A 414 0.74 13.04 11.60
N GLU A 415 1.61 13.05 10.60
CA GLU A 415 2.85 13.82 10.60
C GLU A 415 2.73 15.16 9.85
N LEU A 416 1.63 15.40 9.12
CA LEU A 416 1.46 16.63 8.35
C LEU A 416 1.57 17.88 9.25
N PRO A 417 2.44 18.84 8.90
CA PRO A 417 2.56 20.07 9.65
C PRO A 417 1.36 20.99 9.35
N MET A 418 1.01 21.84 10.31
CA MET A 418 -0.09 22.81 10.16
C MET A 418 0.30 23.93 9.17
N PRO A 419 -0.42 24.11 8.05
CA PRO A 419 -0.18 25.22 7.15
C PRO A 419 -0.65 26.54 7.77
N VAL A 420 0.11 27.61 7.56
CA VAL A 420 -0.22 28.96 8.00
C VAL A 420 0.10 29.97 6.89
N LYS A 421 -0.70 31.01 6.75
CA LYS A 421 -0.47 32.10 5.80
C LYS A 421 0.29 33.21 6.51
N LYS A 422 1.53 33.49 6.09
CA LYS A 422 2.37 34.59 6.61
C LYS A 422 2.71 35.55 5.46
N SER A 423 2.38 36.83 5.64
CA SER A 423 2.59 37.88 4.62
C SER A 423 2.06 37.48 3.24
N GLY A 424 0.85 36.91 3.21
CA GLY A 424 0.19 36.46 1.97
C GLY A 424 0.71 35.15 1.36
N LYS A 425 1.76 34.53 1.92
CA LYS A 425 2.34 33.27 1.42
C LYS A 425 2.09 32.12 2.38
N TRP A 426 1.84 30.94 1.83
CA TRP A 426 1.70 29.72 2.61
C TRP A 426 3.06 29.22 3.11
N THR A 427 3.10 28.82 4.38
CA THR A 427 4.22 28.15 5.02
C THR A 427 3.67 27.17 6.06
N TYR A 428 4.53 26.52 6.83
CA TYR A 428 4.11 25.61 7.91
C TYR A 428 4.51 26.15 9.29
N SER A 429 3.69 25.84 10.29
CA SER A 429 4.10 25.94 11.70
C SER A 429 5.19 24.89 11.97
N ARG A 430 6.30 25.29 12.61
CA ARG A 430 7.44 24.39 12.86
C ARG A 430 7.14 23.33 13.91
N ASP A 431 6.24 23.62 14.86
CA ASP A 431 6.04 22.79 16.05
C ASP A 431 4.59 22.30 16.21
N SER A 432 3.78 22.35 15.15
CA SER A 432 2.36 21.99 15.24
C SER A 432 1.95 20.99 14.15
N ARG A 433 1.44 19.84 14.58
CA ARG A 433 0.77 18.88 13.69
C ARG A 433 -0.64 19.37 13.37
N MET A 434 -1.08 19.14 12.14
CA MET A 434 -2.39 19.58 11.68
C MET A 434 -3.53 18.73 12.24
N LEU A 435 -3.33 17.41 12.39
CA LEU A 435 -4.37 16.48 12.81
C LEU A 435 -3.96 15.78 14.11
N PRO A 436 -4.83 15.73 15.13
CA PRO A 436 -4.66 14.85 16.27
C PRO A 436 -4.70 13.39 15.82
N GLU A 437 -3.90 12.52 16.46
CA GLU A 437 -3.83 11.08 16.12
C GLU A 437 -5.21 10.40 16.17
N ALA A 438 -6.06 10.80 17.12
CA ALA A 438 -7.42 10.28 17.29
C ALA A 438 -8.35 10.56 16.09
N VAL A 439 -8.02 11.56 15.26
CA VAL A 439 -8.83 12.00 14.12
C VAL A 439 -8.43 11.27 12.85
N VAL A 440 -7.17 10.90 12.69
CA VAL A 440 -6.68 10.30 11.45
C VAL A 440 -7.49 9.06 10.99
N PRO A 441 -8.00 8.19 11.88
CA PRO A 441 -8.87 7.09 11.48
C PRO A 441 -10.20 7.48 10.84
N TYR A 442 -10.59 8.76 10.91
CA TYR A 442 -11.74 9.32 10.19
C TYR A 442 -11.57 9.15 8.68
N PHE A 443 -10.36 9.40 8.18
CA PHE A 443 -10.04 9.28 6.76
C PHE A 443 -9.78 7.83 6.38
N THR A 444 -10.18 7.50 5.16
CA THR A 444 -10.05 6.15 4.59
C THR A 444 -9.21 6.19 3.32
N GLY A 445 -8.82 5.02 2.83
CA GLY A 445 -8.12 4.92 1.55
C GLY A 445 -8.87 5.55 0.36
N HIS A 446 -10.19 5.77 0.45
CA HIS A 446 -10.94 6.42 -0.62
C HIS A 446 -11.08 7.95 -0.46
N SER A 447 -10.69 8.51 0.69
CA SER A 447 -10.89 9.93 0.99
C SER A 447 -10.36 10.86 -0.10
N GLY A 448 -9.12 10.66 -0.55
CA GLY A 448 -8.54 11.48 -1.63
C GLY A 448 -9.31 11.38 -2.96
N ARG A 449 -9.80 10.18 -3.31
CA ARG A 449 -10.57 9.98 -4.55
C ARG A 449 -11.91 10.71 -4.52
N HIS A 450 -12.53 10.88 -3.35
CA HIS A 450 -13.81 11.56 -3.22
C HIS A 450 -13.70 13.09 -3.20
N THR A 451 -12.52 13.64 -2.85
CA THR A 451 -12.32 15.09 -2.71
C THR A 451 -12.60 15.86 -4.00
N LEU A 452 -11.84 15.65 -5.08
CA LEU A 452 -11.97 16.48 -6.29
C LEU A 452 -13.38 16.41 -6.94
N PRO A 453 -14.01 15.24 -7.13
CA PRO A 453 -15.35 15.15 -7.75
C PRO A 453 -16.45 15.87 -6.97
N SER A 454 -16.30 15.96 -5.65
CA SER A 454 -17.26 16.61 -4.76
C SER A 454 -17.03 18.13 -4.74
N LEU A 455 -15.77 18.58 -4.64
CA LEU A 455 -15.41 20.00 -4.79
C LEU A 455 -15.82 20.54 -6.17
N ALA A 456 -15.60 19.76 -7.23
CA ALA A 456 -16.03 20.11 -8.58
C ALA A 456 -17.55 20.23 -8.68
N ALA A 457 -18.31 19.38 -7.96
CA ALA A 457 -19.77 19.49 -7.90
C ALA A 457 -20.20 20.83 -7.30
N ALA A 458 -19.59 21.19 -6.17
CA ALA A 458 -19.87 22.42 -5.44
C ALA A 458 -19.43 23.67 -6.24
N ALA A 459 -18.38 23.53 -7.07
CA ALA A 459 -17.95 24.54 -8.04
C ALA A 459 -18.87 24.66 -9.28
N GLY A 460 -20.00 23.94 -9.34
CA GLY A 460 -20.95 24.00 -10.44
C GLY A 460 -20.60 23.17 -11.67
N VAL A 461 -19.61 22.26 -11.59
CA VAL A 461 -19.24 21.39 -12.71
C VAL A 461 -20.30 20.28 -12.87
N ALA A 462 -20.88 20.21 -14.07
CA ALA A 462 -21.84 19.18 -14.44
C ALA A 462 -21.31 17.75 -14.25
N LYS A 463 -22.22 16.77 -14.18
CA LYS A 463 -21.86 15.38 -13.90
C LYS A 463 -21.04 14.76 -15.04
N GLU A 464 -21.35 15.08 -16.29
CA GLU A 464 -20.74 14.48 -17.48
C GLU A 464 -19.23 14.76 -17.55
N PRO A 465 -18.74 16.02 -17.39
CA PRO A 465 -17.30 16.27 -17.27
C PRO A 465 -16.65 15.62 -16.04
N ARG A 466 -17.35 15.57 -14.90
CA ARG A 466 -16.83 14.93 -13.68
C ARG A 466 -16.65 13.41 -13.84
N ASP A 467 -17.47 12.76 -14.67
CA ASP A 467 -17.35 11.33 -14.98
C ASP A 467 -16.03 10.97 -15.69
N TYR A 468 -15.32 11.95 -16.28
CA TYR A 468 -13.98 11.76 -16.83
C TYR A 468 -12.87 11.72 -15.77
N LEU A 469 -13.03 12.36 -14.60
CA LEU A 469 -12.00 12.39 -13.54
C LEU A 469 -11.69 10.98 -13.04
N GLY A 470 -12.70 10.33 -12.45
CA GLY A 470 -12.60 8.97 -11.90
C GLY A 470 -12.68 7.88 -12.96
N ARG A 471 -12.73 8.24 -14.25
CA ARG A 471 -12.94 7.37 -15.40
C ARG A 471 -14.21 6.52 -15.27
N TRP A 472 -15.25 7.09 -14.65
CA TRP A 472 -16.56 6.44 -14.50
C TRP A 472 -17.29 6.34 -15.84
N SER A 473 -17.00 7.27 -16.77
CA SER A 473 -17.56 7.26 -18.11
C SER A 473 -17.11 6.05 -18.95
N ALA A 474 -15.80 5.73 -18.91
CA ALA A 474 -15.21 4.60 -19.64
C ALA A 474 -15.74 3.22 -19.18
N ALA A 475 -16.31 3.14 -17.97
CA ALA A 475 -16.92 1.92 -17.44
C ALA A 475 -18.42 1.80 -17.76
N LYS A 476 -19.09 2.89 -18.19
CA LYS A 476 -20.56 2.93 -18.40
C LYS A 476 -20.95 3.03 -19.87
N HIS A 477 -20.17 3.68 -20.73
CA HIS A 477 -20.53 3.91 -22.12
C HIS A 477 -19.34 3.67 -23.06
N GLY A 478 -19.40 2.63 -23.90
CA GLY A 478 -18.33 2.29 -24.86
C GLY A 478 -18.06 3.35 -25.92
N SER A 479 -18.99 4.29 -26.15
CA SER A 479 -18.81 5.42 -27.09
C SER A 479 -17.82 6.48 -26.60
N GLN A 480 -17.48 6.49 -25.31
CA GLN A 480 -16.55 7.46 -24.73
C GLN A 480 -15.07 7.07 -24.91
N ASP A 481 -14.80 5.83 -25.33
CA ASP A 481 -13.45 5.37 -25.71
C ASP A 481 -12.91 6.13 -26.94
N TYR A 482 -13.77 6.80 -27.71
CA TYR A 482 -13.42 7.63 -28.88
C TYR A 482 -13.04 9.08 -28.53
N VAL A 483 -13.20 9.52 -27.27
CA VAL A 483 -12.91 10.92 -26.89
C VAL A 483 -11.41 11.12 -26.69
N LEU A 484 -10.72 11.43 -27.79
CA LEU A 484 -9.29 11.73 -27.83
C LEU A 484 -8.91 12.99 -27.00
N THR A 485 -9.90 13.81 -26.64
CA THR A 485 -9.74 15.05 -25.85
C THR A 485 -10.03 14.89 -24.35
N SER A 486 -10.04 13.65 -23.84
CA SER A 486 -10.30 13.37 -22.41
C SER A 486 -9.36 14.10 -21.45
N ARG A 487 -8.14 14.46 -21.89
CA ARG A 487 -7.21 15.29 -21.13
C ARG A 487 -7.73 16.71 -20.93
N GLN A 488 -8.24 17.35 -21.98
CA GLN A 488 -8.77 18.72 -21.94
C GLN A 488 -9.97 18.80 -21.01
N VAL A 489 -10.87 17.80 -21.05
CA VAL A 489 -12.02 17.73 -20.13
C VAL A 489 -11.54 17.63 -18.68
N VAL A 490 -10.62 16.72 -18.37
CA VAL A 490 -10.05 16.59 -17.01
C VAL A 490 -9.40 17.89 -16.56
N HIS A 491 -8.57 18.51 -17.41
CA HIS A 491 -7.90 19.77 -17.09
C HIS A 491 -8.89 20.92 -16.84
N HIS A 492 -9.98 20.98 -17.62
CA HIS A 492 -11.04 21.97 -17.41
C HIS A 492 -11.71 21.79 -16.04
N VAL A 493 -12.03 20.56 -15.64
CA VAL A 493 -12.60 20.29 -14.31
C VAL A 493 -11.61 20.67 -13.21
N GLN A 494 -10.33 20.30 -13.35
CA GLN A 494 -9.28 20.62 -12.37
C GLN A 494 -9.09 22.14 -12.23
N SER A 495 -8.97 22.87 -13.33
CA SER A 495 -8.76 24.33 -13.30
C SER A 495 -9.99 25.08 -12.79
N THR A 496 -11.19 24.66 -13.18
CA THR A 496 -12.45 25.24 -12.67
C THR A 496 -12.57 25.05 -11.16
N THR A 497 -12.27 23.85 -10.67
CA THR A 497 -12.32 23.57 -9.23
C THR A 497 -11.24 24.33 -8.47
N CYS A 498 -10.00 24.36 -8.98
CA CYS A 498 -8.91 25.11 -8.36
C CYS A 498 -9.20 26.62 -8.32
N ARG A 499 -9.72 27.17 -9.42
CA ARG A 499 -10.19 28.56 -9.51
C ARG A 499 -11.28 28.82 -8.47
N ALA A 500 -12.27 27.94 -8.36
CA ALA A 500 -13.34 28.08 -7.39
C ALA A 500 -12.85 28.10 -5.94
N ILE A 501 -11.84 27.29 -5.59
CA ILE A 501 -11.23 27.30 -4.26
C ILE A 501 -10.47 28.61 -4.01
N LEU A 502 -9.72 29.10 -5.00
CA LEU A 502 -8.85 30.27 -4.87
C LEU A 502 -9.61 31.60 -4.89
N GLU A 503 -10.47 31.77 -5.89
CA GLU A 503 -11.16 33.02 -6.24
C GLU A 503 -12.57 33.11 -5.64
N GLY A 504 -13.12 31.98 -5.17
CA GLY A 504 -14.51 31.88 -4.73
C GLY A 504 -15.50 31.72 -5.88
N VAL A 505 -16.65 31.10 -5.59
CA VAL A 505 -17.81 31.03 -6.49
C VAL A 505 -19.05 31.37 -5.66
N PRO A 506 -20.00 32.15 -6.20
CA PRO A 506 -21.25 32.47 -5.51
C PRO A 506 -22.02 31.21 -5.06
N SER A 507 -22.88 31.42 -4.05
CA SER A 507 -23.66 30.37 -3.37
C SER A 507 -24.33 29.35 -4.33
N PRO A 508 -24.27 28.03 -4.03
CA PRO A 508 -23.81 27.46 -2.75
C PRO A 508 -22.28 27.50 -2.56
N GLY A 509 -21.50 27.63 -3.65
CA GLY A 509 -20.04 27.72 -3.61
C GLY A 509 -19.37 26.51 -2.95
N ILE A 510 -18.04 26.57 -2.77
CA ILE A 510 -17.31 25.56 -2.01
C ILE A 510 -17.32 25.96 -0.54
N VAL A 511 -17.98 25.17 0.29
CA VAL A 511 -18.07 25.37 1.74
C VAL A 511 -17.72 24.07 2.47
N GLU A 512 -16.79 24.13 3.42
CA GLU A 512 -16.34 22.95 4.17
C GLU A 512 -16.99 22.79 5.54
N GLU A 513 -17.91 23.69 5.91
CA GLU A 513 -18.48 23.81 7.26
C GLU A 513 -19.07 22.49 7.79
N GLU A 514 -19.90 21.80 6.99
CA GLU A 514 -20.47 20.49 7.35
C GLU A 514 -19.39 19.42 7.53
N SER A 515 -18.48 19.32 6.55
CA SER A 515 -17.35 18.38 6.58
C SER A 515 -16.49 18.57 7.84
N LEU A 516 -16.22 19.83 8.21
CA LEU A 516 -15.42 20.17 9.39
C LEU A 516 -16.18 19.92 10.70
N ASN A 517 -17.51 20.10 10.71
CA ASN A 517 -18.36 19.74 11.84
C ASN A 517 -18.31 18.22 12.09
N GLU A 518 -18.42 17.39 11.05
CA GLU A 518 -18.33 15.93 11.18
C GLU A 518 -16.96 15.48 11.73
N ILE A 519 -15.87 16.10 11.26
CA ILE A 519 -14.52 15.84 11.77
C ILE A 519 -14.41 16.22 13.25
N GLN A 520 -14.96 17.38 13.63
CA GLN A 520 -14.95 17.86 15.02
C GLN A 520 -15.79 16.97 15.93
N GLU A 521 -16.98 16.53 15.51
CA GLU A 521 -17.82 15.59 16.26
C GLU A 521 -17.12 14.26 16.46
N TYR A 522 -16.45 13.76 15.41
CA TYR A 522 -15.66 12.54 15.49
C TYR A 522 -14.50 12.67 16.49
N TYR A 523 -13.86 13.85 16.55
CA TYR A 523 -12.80 14.12 17.52
C TYR A 523 -13.33 14.20 18.96
N VAL A 524 -14.45 14.89 19.17
CA VAL A 524 -15.09 15.04 20.50
C VAL A 524 -15.54 13.68 21.05
N LYS A 525 -16.11 12.82 20.21
CA LYS A 525 -16.47 11.44 20.58
C LYS A 525 -15.29 10.60 21.05
N ARG A 526 -14.05 11.05 20.83
CA ARG A 526 -12.80 10.41 21.27
C ARG A 526 -12.06 11.20 22.34
N GLY A 527 -12.76 12.09 23.04
CA GLY A 527 -12.20 12.88 24.15
C GLY A 527 -11.43 14.13 23.70
N GLY A 528 -11.52 14.52 22.43
CA GLY A 528 -10.93 15.77 21.95
C GLY A 528 -11.70 17.02 22.41
N PRO A 529 -11.03 18.17 22.60
CA PRO A 529 -11.68 19.42 22.97
C PRO A 529 -12.65 19.91 21.89
N PRO A 530 -13.81 20.48 22.28
CA PRO A 530 -14.80 21.00 21.35
C PRO A 530 -14.27 22.24 20.61
N LEU A 531 -14.69 22.40 19.36
CA LEU A 531 -14.45 23.55 18.46
C LEU A 531 -12.99 23.88 18.10
N GLN A 532 -11.98 23.33 18.78
CA GLN A 532 -10.57 23.64 18.51
C GLN A 532 -10.14 23.16 17.11
N LEU A 533 -10.47 21.92 16.78
CA LEU A 533 -10.00 21.29 15.54
C LEU A 533 -10.65 21.93 14.31
N LYS A 534 -11.96 22.22 14.37
CA LYS A 534 -12.66 22.92 13.29
C LYS A 534 -12.00 24.27 12.98
N ARG A 535 -11.71 25.08 14.01
CA ARG A 535 -11.04 26.38 13.84
C ARG A 535 -9.65 26.21 13.23
N GLN A 536 -8.91 25.19 13.67
CA GLN A 536 -7.60 24.88 13.13
C GLN A 536 -7.65 24.49 11.65
N LEU A 537 -8.62 23.67 11.24
CA LEU A 537 -8.71 23.17 9.86
C LEU A 537 -9.37 24.15 8.88
N LYS A 538 -10.09 25.17 9.37
CA LYS A 538 -10.75 26.17 8.52
C LYS A 538 -9.70 27.04 7.82
N CYS A 539 -9.72 27.03 6.48
CA CYS A 539 -8.83 27.87 5.67
C CYS A 539 -9.54 28.72 4.61
N LEU A 540 -10.81 28.44 4.32
CA LEU A 540 -11.63 29.29 3.45
C LEU A 540 -12.24 30.43 4.28
N GLU A 541 -12.12 31.65 3.76
CA GLU A 541 -12.64 32.87 4.36
C GLU A 541 -13.78 33.43 3.50
N TRP A 542 -14.73 34.11 4.15
CA TRP A 542 -15.83 34.76 3.44
C TRP A 542 -15.34 36.06 2.82
N ASP A 543 -15.46 36.17 1.50
CA ASP A 543 -15.21 37.39 0.74
C ASP A 543 -16.53 38.16 0.59
N GLU A 544 -16.66 39.29 1.29
CA GLU A 544 -17.87 40.13 1.26
C GLU A 544 -18.13 40.77 -0.10
N GLU A 545 -17.07 41.13 -0.85
CA GLU A 545 -17.21 41.76 -2.16
C GLU A 545 -17.76 40.76 -3.19
N ARG A 546 -17.32 39.51 -3.10
CA ARG A 546 -17.73 38.44 -4.03
C ARG A 546 -18.93 37.64 -3.54
N GLY A 547 -19.29 37.77 -2.26
CA GLY A 547 -20.35 36.96 -1.64
C GLY A 547 -20.07 35.46 -1.70
N SER A 548 -18.81 35.07 -1.45
CA SER A 548 -18.39 33.67 -1.59
C SER A 548 -17.27 33.29 -0.63
N TRP A 549 -17.13 31.99 -0.34
CA TRP A 549 -15.98 31.48 0.41
C TRP A 549 -14.79 31.23 -0.52
N ALA A 550 -13.60 31.70 -0.13
CA ALA A 550 -12.40 31.59 -0.94
C ALA A 550 -11.14 31.39 -0.07
N LEU A 551 -10.11 30.77 -0.64
CA LEU A 551 -8.77 30.68 -0.05
C LEU A 551 -7.96 32.00 -0.25
N GLY A 552 -8.36 32.77 -1.26
CA GLY A 552 -7.69 33.97 -1.73
C GLY A 552 -6.54 33.68 -2.69
N GLY A 553 -6.41 34.52 -3.73
CA GLY A 553 -5.44 34.40 -4.82
C GLY A 553 -6.13 34.34 -6.18
N THR A 554 -5.34 34.39 -7.26
CA THR A 554 -5.84 34.30 -8.64
C THR A 554 -5.25 33.09 -9.33
N PHE A 555 -6.07 32.32 -10.04
CA PHE A 555 -5.61 31.17 -10.81
C PHE A 555 -5.02 31.61 -12.16
N PRO A 556 -3.83 31.08 -12.55
CA PRO A 556 -2.99 30.15 -11.80
C PRO A 556 -2.17 30.86 -10.71
N LEU A 557 -2.19 30.32 -9.49
CA LEU A 557 -1.45 30.89 -8.36
C LEU A 557 0.07 30.71 -8.51
N ILE A 558 0.48 29.64 -9.18
CA ILE A 558 1.88 29.37 -9.52
C ILE A 558 2.33 30.23 -10.71
N SER A 559 3.29 31.12 -10.48
CA SER A 559 4.00 31.82 -11.56
C SER A 559 5.07 30.91 -12.16
N MET A 560 4.74 30.21 -13.25
CA MET A 560 5.72 29.40 -13.98
C MET A 560 6.57 30.29 -14.87
N SER A 561 7.90 30.22 -14.74
CA SER A 561 8.78 30.94 -15.65
C SER A 561 8.61 30.41 -17.09
N PRO A 562 8.76 31.26 -18.12
CA PRO A 562 8.74 30.82 -19.51
C PRO A 562 9.73 29.68 -19.79
N GLY A 563 10.90 29.66 -19.15
CA GLY A 563 11.90 28.59 -19.27
C GLY A 563 11.43 27.23 -18.71
N ILE A 564 10.66 27.21 -17.61
CA ILE A 564 10.06 25.96 -17.08
C ILE A 564 8.96 25.45 -18.03
N LEU A 565 8.18 26.36 -18.63
CA LEU A 565 7.17 26.00 -19.63
C LEU A 565 7.82 25.49 -20.92
N GLU A 566 8.91 26.11 -21.36
CA GLU A 566 9.66 25.73 -22.56
C GLU A 566 10.41 24.42 -22.42
N GLN A 567 11.04 24.14 -21.29
CA GLN A 567 11.63 22.82 -21.05
C GLN A 567 10.58 21.73 -20.92
N ALA A 568 9.37 22.07 -20.46
CA ALA A 568 8.24 21.16 -20.47
C ALA A 568 7.56 21.04 -21.87
N LYS A 569 8.03 21.76 -22.91
CA LYS A 569 7.56 21.57 -24.29
C LYS A 569 8.21 20.32 -24.89
N GLY A 570 7.38 19.32 -25.18
CA GLY A 570 7.64 18.34 -26.23
C GLY A 570 8.75 17.31 -25.99
N ASP A 571 9.70 17.53 -25.09
CA ASP A 571 10.73 16.54 -24.74
C ASP A 571 10.47 15.96 -23.33
N PRO A 572 9.93 14.73 -23.22
CA PRO A 572 9.74 14.06 -21.94
C PRO A 572 11.06 13.73 -21.20
N ARG A 573 12.23 13.92 -21.84
CA ARG A 573 13.56 13.76 -21.25
C ARG A 573 14.21 15.08 -20.85
N ALA A 574 13.55 16.21 -21.07
CA ALA A 574 14.05 17.51 -20.66
C ALA A 574 14.31 17.50 -19.14
N LYS A 575 15.57 17.73 -18.78
CA LYS A 575 15.94 17.98 -17.39
C LYS A 575 15.38 19.35 -17.04
N LEU A 576 14.38 19.40 -16.15
CA LEU A 576 14.04 20.64 -15.44
C LEU A 576 15.35 21.22 -14.89
N PRO A 577 15.53 22.55 -14.85
CA PRO A 577 16.76 23.11 -14.33
C PRO A 577 16.91 22.55 -12.91
N GLU A 578 18.08 21.99 -12.61
CA GLU A 578 18.49 21.94 -11.21
C GLU A 578 18.34 23.37 -10.71
N GLU A 579 17.71 23.53 -9.56
CA GLU A 579 17.52 24.87 -9.01
C GLU A 579 18.86 25.58 -9.07
N THR A 580 18.91 26.72 -9.80
CA THR A 580 19.74 27.80 -9.33
C THR A 580 19.19 28.08 -7.95
N ILE A 581 19.86 27.48 -6.98
CA ILE A 581 19.71 27.66 -5.55
C ILE A 581 19.54 29.17 -5.36
N GLY A 582 18.29 29.60 -5.24
CA GLY A 582 18.00 30.94 -4.80
C GLY A 582 18.58 31.08 -3.38
N PRO A 583 18.68 32.31 -2.86
CA PRO A 583 19.11 32.52 -1.47
C PRO A 583 18.29 31.72 -0.43
N ALA A 584 17.17 31.11 -0.82
CA ALA A 584 16.42 30.13 -0.03
C ALA A 584 17.12 28.77 0.22
N SER A 585 18.18 28.38 -0.53
CA SER A 585 19.03 27.23 -0.14
C SER A 585 20.23 27.62 0.74
N ALA A 586 20.38 28.88 1.13
CA ALA A 586 21.28 29.27 2.22
C ALA A 586 20.90 28.61 3.57
N TYR A 587 19.77 27.90 3.62
CA TYR A 587 19.21 27.30 4.83
C TYR A 587 19.26 25.75 4.86
N SER A 588 19.78 25.08 3.82
CA SER A 588 19.98 23.62 3.88
C SER A 588 21.17 23.30 4.78
N LEU A 589 20.92 22.71 5.94
CA LEU A 589 21.98 22.37 6.90
C LEU A 589 22.44 20.92 6.75
N MET A 590 23.73 20.71 6.48
CA MET A 590 24.36 19.40 6.48
C MET A 590 24.65 18.94 7.91
N SER A 591 24.55 17.64 8.15
CA SER A 591 24.98 16.98 9.40
C SER A 591 26.35 16.31 9.26
N HIS A 592 26.79 16.05 8.02
CA HIS A 592 28.06 15.41 7.68
C HIS A 592 28.78 16.17 6.57
N THR A 593 30.11 16.13 6.56
CA THR A 593 30.92 16.59 5.43
C THR A 593 30.88 15.58 4.28
N ALA A 594 31.36 15.97 3.09
CA ALA A 594 31.32 15.12 1.89
C ALA A 594 32.12 13.80 2.02
N ASP A 595 33.09 13.77 2.93
CA ASP A 595 33.87 12.60 3.32
C ASP A 595 33.28 11.81 4.50
N GLY A 596 32.03 12.11 4.90
CA GLY A 596 31.26 11.31 5.87
C GLY A 596 31.52 11.61 7.34
N ARG A 597 32.26 12.67 7.69
CA ARG A 597 32.52 13.04 9.10
C ARG A 597 31.40 13.89 9.68
N GLU A 598 30.99 13.62 10.93
CA GLU A 598 29.96 14.40 11.63
C GLU A 598 30.38 15.86 11.87
N ILE A 599 29.47 16.80 11.58
CA ILE A 599 29.68 18.23 11.82
C ILE A 599 29.21 18.59 13.23
N CYS A 600 30.01 19.38 13.95
CA CYS A 600 29.71 19.81 15.31
C CYS A 600 28.53 20.81 15.34
N PHE A 601 27.39 20.38 15.89
CA PHE A 601 26.22 21.23 16.08
C PHE A 601 26.49 22.35 17.08
N ALA A 602 27.19 22.05 18.19
CA ALA A 602 27.51 23.03 19.22
C ALA A 602 28.44 24.13 18.70
N TYR A 603 29.37 23.82 17.79
CA TYR A 603 30.18 24.83 17.10
C TYR A 603 29.29 25.80 16.30
N ASN A 604 28.27 25.28 15.61
CA ASN A 604 27.40 26.08 14.75
C ASN A 604 26.32 26.89 15.50
N ALA A 605 25.95 26.48 16.72
CA ALA A 605 24.85 27.10 17.48
C ALA A 605 25.26 27.77 18.79
N GLN A 606 26.31 27.29 19.47
CA GLN A 606 26.59 27.60 20.88
C GLN A 606 28.09 27.81 21.20
N GLY A 607 28.98 27.88 20.21
CA GLY A 607 30.40 28.23 20.39
C GLY A 607 31.29 27.14 21.01
N CYS A 608 31.28 25.92 20.45
CA CYS A 608 32.20 24.84 20.86
C CYS A 608 33.69 25.20 20.63
N SER A 609 34.55 24.96 21.63
CA SER A 609 35.96 25.37 21.67
C SER A 609 36.99 24.34 21.16
N GLY A 610 36.58 23.18 20.63
CA GLY A 610 37.47 22.33 19.80
C GLY A 610 37.91 20.95 20.34
N GLY A 611 37.19 20.32 21.27
CA GLY A 611 37.56 18.99 21.81
C GLY A 611 36.56 17.85 21.55
N CYS A 612 35.56 18.04 20.68
CA CYS A 612 34.38 17.14 20.61
C CYS A 612 34.48 16.00 19.60
N GLY A 613 35.61 15.81 18.91
CA GLY A 613 35.80 14.76 17.90
C GLY A 613 35.02 14.95 16.59
N ARG A 614 34.27 16.06 16.45
CA ARG A 614 33.46 16.40 15.27
C ARG A 614 34.09 17.56 14.47
N VAL A 615 33.70 17.69 13.20
CA VAL A 615 34.23 18.71 12.29
C VAL A 615 33.60 20.08 12.59
N HIS A 616 34.44 21.09 12.80
CA HIS A 616 34.03 22.47 13.08
C HIS A 616 33.97 23.30 11.79
N VAL A 617 32.90 23.10 11.02
CA VAL A 617 32.64 23.83 9.76
C VAL A 617 31.18 24.29 9.70
N CYS A 618 30.94 25.31 8.87
CA CYS A 618 29.61 25.83 8.58
C CYS A 618 28.71 24.74 8.01
N ARG A 619 27.51 24.58 8.59
CA ARG A 619 26.53 23.58 8.14
C ARG A 619 25.80 23.94 6.86
N VAL A 620 25.89 25.15 6.34
CA VAL A 620 25.19 25.51 5.08
C VAL A 620 25.73 24.66 3.93
N ARG A 621 24.84 23.95 3.25
CA ARG A 621 25.17 23.05 2.14
C ARG A 621 25.92 23.83 1.05
N GLY A 622 27.15 23.40 0.78
CA GLY A 622 28.05 24.05 -0.18
C GLY A 622 29.02 25.09 0.41
N CYS A 623 28.95 25.41 1.71
CA CYS A 623 29.88 26.34 2.35
C CYS A 623 31.16 25.66 2.85
N ASN A 624 31.04 24.69 3.78
CA ASN A 624 32.15 23.94 4.39
C ASN A 624 33.32 24.77 4.94
N GLN A 625 33.12 26.07 5.20
CA GLN A 625 34.16 26.96 5.71
C GLN A 625 34.29 26.88 7.25
N PRO A 626 35.47 27.18 7.83
CA PRO A 626 35.72 27.11 9.27
C PRO A 626 35.15 28.35 10.00
N HIS A 627 33.86 28.56 9.88
CA HIS A 627 33.11 29.54 10.66
C HIS A 627 31.77 28.94 11.11
N PRO A 628 31.19 29.41 12.23
CA PRO A 628 29.90 28.94 12.69
C PRO A 628 28.76 29.43 11.78
N LEU A 629 27.59 28.80 11.93
CA LEU A 629 26.41 29.06 11.11
C LEU A 629 25.91 30.51 11.21
N TRP A 630 25.97 31.12 12.39
CA TRP A 630 25.52 32.50 12.58
C TRP A 630 26.38 33.53 11.83
N GLU A 631 27.70 33.31 11.72
CA GLU A 631 28.58 34.16 10.90
C GLU A 631 28.27 34.07 9.41
N HIS A 632 27.78 32.91 8.94
CA HIS A 632 27.35 32.76 7.56
C HIS A 632 26.23 33.73 7.22
N PHE A 633 25.22 33.79 8.10
CA PHE A 633 24.06 34.66 7.93
C PHE A 633 24.38 36.15 8.14
N ALA A 634 25.28 36.48 9.06
CA ALA A 634 25.77 37.85 9.25
C ALA A 634 26.50 38.40 8.00
N LYS A 635 27.22 37.54 7.26
CA LYS A 635 27.89 37.93 6.00
C LYS A 635 26.92 38.08 4.83
N LEU A 636 25.77 37.40 4.84
CA LEU A 636 24.72 37.56 3.85
C LEU A 636 23.96 38.87 4.04
N SER A 637 23.61 39.24 5.28
CA SER A 637 22.92 40.50 5.56
C SER A 637 23.75 41.73 5.16
N ILE A 638 25.07 41.70 5.37
CA ILE A 638 25.97 42.80 4.98
C ILE A 638 26.09 42.96 3.44
N LYS A 639 25.87 41.88 2.67
CA LYS A 639 25.88 41.93 1.20
C LYS A 639 24.59 42.48 0.60
N ASP A 640 23.46 42.27 1.26
CA ASP A 640 22.18 42.82 0.84
C ASP A 640 22.11 44.34 1.10
N ASP A 641 22.63 44.83 2.23
CA ASP A 641 22.69 46.27 2.55
C ASP A 641 23.58 47.08 1.56
N LYS A 642 24.63 46.47 0.99
CA LYS A 642 25.49 47.13 -0.01
C LYS A 642 24.88 47.19 -1.40
N LYS A 643 23.82 46.42 -1.69
CA LYS A 643 23.14 46.44 -2.98
C LYS A 643 22.13 47.59 -3.10
N ASP A 644 21.57 48.05 -1.99
CA ASP A 644 20.58 49.13 -1.96
C ASP A 644 21.18 50.54 -1.84
N SER A 645 22.49 50.68 -1.56
CA SER A 645 23.17 51.98 -1.48
C SER A 645 23.88 52.40 -2.79
N GLY A 646 23.57 51.74 -3.91
CA GLY A 646 24.34 51.84 -5.17
C GLY A 646 23.54 52.34 -6.36
N SER A 647 22.62 53.29 -6.20
CA SER A 647 22.01 54.02 -7.32
C SER A 647 21.46 55.37 -6.88
N ALA A 648 22.36 56.29 -6.55
CA ALA A 648 22.11 57.72 -6.56
C ALA A 648 23.43 58.43 -6.87
N ASN A 649 23.74 58.52 -8.17
CA ASN A 649 24.49 59.60 -8.80
C ASN A 649 24.19 59.58 -10.30
#